data_AF-A0A812XD62-F1
#
_entry.id   AF-A0A812XD62-F1
#
_cell.length_a   1.000
_cell.length_b   1.000
_cell.length_c   1.000
_cell.angle_alpha   90.00
_cell.angle_beta   90.00
_cell.angle_gamma   90.00
#
_symmetry.space_group_name_H-M   'P 1'
#
loop_
_entity.id
_entity.type
_entity.pdbx_description
1 polymer ?
#
loop_
_entity_poly.entity_id
_entity_poly.type
_entity_poly.pdbx_seq_one_letter_code
_entity_poly.pdbx_strand_id
1 'polypeptide(L)'
;MLRHMMAPPELLEIGSHCCYGGTVYRFEHISPVLGYCSMKLSAFVPSAPPTKFPGVIWLSGLTCTDESFAQRGAGLAMAQRLKLILIMPDTSPRGEGVPDEDTFDVGVGASYYVNATTDKYKKHYKMLDYLTQELPSALGAKLPLLPEKLGIMGHSMGGHGALVAALKNPGMYRSVSAFAPISNPSEAPWGQKAFNLYFGEDKAAWADNDAVELLRRYRGPPMRLLVDQGTSDMFLSEQLKPGLLKAVCDEKGIPLTLRMQSEYDHSYYFISSFIQDHLKFHASFLNGVLRWCPDPGTSLAPSVYSVDPTLTEEPNGPETLNADEATDAALKESSESTLADAGETSPEDAEEAREEVEEAATNALQTVQIIDGSPKEIDSLAAVSLPDETALQLVKVKVAPPQAGEVRVRQVAAVPSRVDLVAEKEKPYPRILGLESSAVVEDVGEGVVEFQPGDHVIPCYHAHCGECGGCKAAESNFCDSVHHATSRGVMVADSRPRFSYGSTEVYHFKGTSAFSEYSVVHAHSLIKVRKDAPLAYLGLLGGGVAAALGAVWNVGRVQRGASAVVFGAQAEGLAVIAALVKAGAGKIVAVDPYSSRLDMAQKWGATSLLNPYSLPEGVSIKDEILKLIGSTADFAFDCRGDLELAPSVLEVVKEWGKCVTVGTPHGPDVLLRSAWPPPGGLNSVTFGGWRSKPQIPLLVDLYMAGELQVDDYITREESFENINDVFDNFDDAAGVRTVLRF
;
A
#
# COMPACT_ATOMS: atom_id res chain seq x y z
N MET A 1 11.03 41.61 19.84
CA MET A 1 12.33 41.93 19.22
C MET A 1 12.29 41.43 17.79
N LEU A 2 12.27 42.34 16.81
CA LEU A 2 12.34 41.98 15.39
C LEU A 2 13.69 41.28 15.13
N ARG A 3 13.67 39.97 14.84
CA ARG A 3 14.84 39.28 14.26
C ARG A 3 15.07 39.92 12.89
N HIS A 4 16.28 40.43 12.64
CA HIS A 4 16.68 40.87 11.32
C HIS A 4 16.49 39.72 10.33
N MET A 5 15.45 39.80 9.49
CA MET A 5 15.27 38.91 8.36
C MET A 5 16.31 39.32 7.31
N MET A 6 17.52 38.78 7.42
CA MET A 6 18.40 38.69 6.26
C MET A 6 17.65 37.89 5.19
N ALA A 7 17.73 38.29 3.93
CA ALA A 7 17.15 37.51 2.84
C ALA A 7 17.71 36.07 2.89
N PRO A 8 16.89 35.04 2.61
CA PRO A 8 17.37 33.67 2.58
C PRO A 8 18.56 33.55 1.60
N PRO A 9 19.61 32.80 1.94
CA PRO A 9 20.72 32.62 1.02
C PRO A 9 20.23 31.91 -0.25
N GLU A 10 20.70 32.39 -1.39
CA GLU A 10 20.31 31.88 -2.69
C GLU A 10 21.01 30.54 -2.97
N LEU A 11 20.22 29.50 -3.23
CA LEU A 11 20.73 28.19 -3.64
C LEU A 11 20.94 28.17 -5.16
N LEU A 12 22.21 28.17 -5.58
CA LEU A 12 22.61 28.04 -6.98
C LEU A 12 22.63 26.54 -7.35
N GLU A 13 21.86 26.15 -8.36
CA GLU A 13 21.92 24.77 -8.88
C GLU A 13 23.22 24.57 -9.65
N ILE A 14 24.01 23.58 -9.24
CA ILE A 14 25.29 23.21 -9.87
C ILE A 14 25.22 21.85 -10.57
N GLY A 15 24.10 21.13 -10.45
CA GLY A 15 23.84 19.90 -11.18
C GLY A 15 22.51 19.25 -10.79
N SER A 16 21.98 18.41 -11.68
CA SER A 16 20.79 17.60 -11.43
C SER A 16 20.78 16.29 -12.21
N HIS A 17 20.16 15.26 -11.63
CA HIS A 17 20.08 13.91 -12.18
C HIS A 17 18.71 13.29 -11.91
N CYS A 18 18.02 12.82 -12.96
CA CYS A 18 16.82 12.01 -12.79
C CYS A 18 17.18 10.65 -12.19
N CYS A 19 16.46 10.22 -11.15
CA CYS A 19 16.75 8.99 -10.43
C CYS A 19 15.48 8.45 -9.74
N TYR A 20 15.18 7.16 -9.90
CA TYR A 20 14.01 6.51 -9.29
C TYR A 20 12.68 7.25 -9.49
N GLY A 21 12.49 7.86 -10.66
CA GLY A 21 11.31 8.66 -10.99
C GLY A 21 11.32 10.10 -10.45
N GLY A 22 12.17 10.45 -9.48
CA GLY A 22 12.38 11.83 -9.01
C GLY A 22 13.66 12.46 -9.57
N THR A 23 14.09 13.56 -8.95
CA THR A 23 15.32 14.29 -9.34
C THR A 23 16.20 14.54 -8.13
N VAL A 24 17.48 14.17 -8.23
CA VAL A 24 18.52 14.62 -7.30
C VAL A 24 19.09 15.94 -7.83
N TYR A 25 18.93 17.01 -7.07
CA TYR A 25 19.57 18.29 -7.30
C TYR A 25 20.81 18.44 -6.43
N ARG A 26 21.79 19.17 -6.93
CA ARG A 26 22.94 19.61 -6.17
C ARG A 26 23.03 21.13 -6.22
N PHE A 27 23.13 21.74 -5.06
CA PHE A 27 23.23 23.19 -4.91
C PHE A 27 24.54 23.60 -4.24
N GLU A 28 24.96 24.82 -4.56
CA GLU A 28 26.02 25.55 -3.88
C GLU A 28 25.46 26.90 -3.40
N HIS A 29 25.87 27.34 -2.21
CA HIS A 29 25.53 28.67 -1.71
C HIS A 29 26.59 29.20 -0.75
N ILE A 30 26.60 30.52 -0.57
CA ILE A 30 27.44 31.18 0.43
C ILE A 30 26.66 31.27 1.73
N SER A 31 27.24 30.79 2.83
CA SER A 31 26.59 30.78 4.15
C SER A 31 27.08 31.93 5.04
N PRO A 32 26.25 32.96 5.30
CA PRO A 32 26.59 34.01 6.26
C PRO A 32 26.81 33.47 7.68
N VAL A 33 26.05 32.45 8.10
CA VAL A 33 26.19 31.83 9.43
C VAL A 33 27.56 31.17 9.61
N LEU A 34 28.11 30.59 8.55
CA LEU A 34 29.40 29.88 8.56
C LEU A 34 30.57 30.77 8.11
N GLY A 35 30.44 32.09 8.26
CA GLY A 35 31.52 33.04 8.00
C GLY A 35 31.76 33.30 6.51
N TYR A 36 30.71 33.23 5.70
CA TYR A 36 30.71 33.41 4.24
C TYR A 36 31.54 32.36 3.48
N CYS A 37 31.61 31.14 3.99
CA CYS A 37 32.18 30.03 3.23
C CYS A 37 31.16 29.47 2.22
N SER A 38 31.67 28.82 1.18
CA SER A 38 30.83 28.06 0.25
C SER A 38 30.39 26.73 0.89
N MET A 39 29.10 26.44 0.79
CA MET A 39 28.47 25.21 1.24
C MET A 39 27.80 24.50 0.07
N LYS A 40 27.79 23.17 0.13
CA LYS A 40 27.08 22.33 -0.83
C LYS A 40 25.97 21.55 -0.14
N LEU A 41 24.90 21.29 -0.88
CA LEU A 41 23.83 20.40 -0.45
C LEU A 41 23.29 19.61 -1.63
N SER A 42 22.99 18.34 -1.40
CA SER A 42 22.23 17.52 -2.33
C SER A 42 20.79 17.40 -1.82
N ALA A 43 19.82 17.38 -2.73
CA ALA A 43 18.41 17.20 -2.39
C ALA A 43 17.73 16.27 -3.40
N PHE A 44 17.10 15.21 -2.92
CA PHE A 44 16.21 14.39 -3.74
C PHE A 44 14.79 14.94 -3.65
N VAL A 45 14.18 15.21 -4.80
CA VAL A 45 12.81 15.71 -4.93
C VAL A 45 11.97 14.68 -5.68
N PRO A 46 10.89 14.15 -5.07
CA PRO A 46 10.00 13.22 -5.74
C PRO A 46 9.24 13.83 -6.93
N SER A 47 8.81 12.99 -7.87
CA SER A 47 7.86 13.35 -8.94
C SER A 47 6.39 13.02 -8.59
N ALA A 48 5.44 13.63 -9.32
CA ALA A 48 3.95 13.53 -9.17
C ALA A 48 3.34 14.40 -8.05
N PRO A 49 2.01 14.66 -8.01
CA PRO A 49 1.38 15.50 -6.98
C PRO A 49 1.68 14.97 -5.57
N PRO A 50 1.99 15.83 -4.57
CA PRO A 50 1.45 17.18 -4.34
C PRO A 50 2.34 18.33 -4.82
N THR A 51 1.81 19.57 -4.74
CA THR A 51 2.56 20.81 -5.04
C THR A 51 3.70 21.10 -4.05
N LYS A 52 3.71 20.46 -2.87
CA LYS A 52 4.77 20.49 -1.85
C LYS A 52 4.84 19.16 -1.09
N PHE A 53 6.03 18.80 -0.60
CA PHE A 53 6.33 17.53 0.05
C PHE A 53 6.90 17.74 1.47
N PRO A 54 6.66 16.83 2.42
CA PRO A 54 7.45 16.76 3.64
C PRO A 54 8.92 16.47 3.34
N GLY A 55 9.80 16.87 4.27
CA GLY A 55 11.25 16.68 4.12
C GLY A 55 11.88 15.89 5.25
N VAL A 56 12.96 15.18 4.96
CA VAL A 56 13.84 14.57 5.96
C VAL A 56 15.27 15.03 5.71
N ILE A 57 15.88 15.63 6.73
CA ILE A 57 17.29 16.04 6.69
C ILE A 57 18.16 14.86 7.11
N TRP A 58 19.14 14.50 6.29
CA TRP A 58 20.16 13.50 6.60
C TRP A 58 21.48 14.18 6.98
N LEU A 59 22.00 13.86 8.15
CA LEU A 59 23.30 14.32 8.65
C LEU A 59 24.32 13.18 8.56
N SER A 60 25.31 13.35 7.68
CA SER A 60 26.33 12.33 7.42
C SER A 60 27.37 12.22 8.55
N GLY A 61 28.07 11.08 8.58
CA GLY A 61 29.17 10.82 9.51
C GLY A 61 30.50 11.42 9.06
N LEU A 62 31.58 10.98 9.72
CA LEU A 62 32.96 11.45 9.50
C LEU A 62 33.36 11.43 8.02
N THR A 63 34.06 12.49 7.59
CA THR A 63 34.66 12.69 6.25
C THR A 63 33.69 12.67 5.05
N CYS A 64 32.38 12.53 5.29
CA CYS A 64 31.38 12.53 4.24
C CYS A 64 31.15 13.93 3.66
N THR A 65 30.51 13.95 2.49
CA THR A 65 30.06 15.16 1.78
C THR A 65 28.54 15.11 1.55
N ASP A 66 28.00 16.17 0.92
CA ASP A 66 26.60 16.25 0.51
C ASP A 66 26.15 15.06 -0.38
N GLU A 67 27.06 14.51 -1.18
CA GLU A 67 26.76 13.42 -2.13
C GLU A 67 26.84 12.02 -1.51
N SER A 68 27.49 11.87 -0.35
CA SER A 68 27.86 10.56 0.19
C SER A 68 26.65 9.65 0.41
N PHE A 69 25.57 10.20 0.98
CA PHE A 69 24.33 9.46 1.20
C PHE A 69 23.48 9.38 -0.07
N ALA A 70 23.45 10.42 -0.90
CA ALA A 70 22.73 10.38 -2.17
C ALA A 70 23.21 9.21 -3.06
N GLN A 71 24.51 8.93 -3.05
CA GLN A 71 25.11 7.88 -3.88
C GLN A 71 25.13 6.49 -3.22
N ARG A 72 25.27 6.42 -1.89
CA ARG A 72 25.53 5.13 -1.17
C ARG A 72 24.45 4.74 -0.16
N GLY A 73 23.56 5.66 0.19
CA GLY A 73 22.57 5.46 1.26
C GLY A 73 21.37 4.62 0.88
N ALA A 74 21.15 4.33 -0.40
CA ALA A 74 20.02 3.54 -0.94
C ALA A 74 18.60 4.03 -0.54
N GLY A 75 18.47 5.26 -0.03
CA GLY A 75 17.19 5.80 0.44
C GLY A 75 16.30 6.43 -0.65
N LEU A 76 16.85 6.78 -1.82
CA LEU A 76 16.17 7.60 -2.82
C LEU A 76 14.90 6.95 -3.38
N ALA A 77 14.96 5.64 -3.70
CA ALA A 77 13.81 4.90 -4.20
C ALA A 77 12.65 4.85 -3.19
N MET A 78 12.96 4.72 -1.90
CA MET A 78 11.94 4.71 -0.84
C MET A 78 11.40 6.12 -0.61
N ALA A 79 12.24 7.15 -0.67
CA ALA A 79 11.79 8.54 -0.59
C ALA A 79 10.82 8.92 -1.72
N GLN A 80 11.03 8.43 -2.95
CA GLN A 80 10.05 8.55 -4.04
C GLN A 80 8.70 7.93 -3.65
N ARG A 81 8.73 6.69 -3.15
CA ARG A 81 7.51 5.93 -2.79
C ARG A 81 6.73 6.63 -1.68
N LEU A 82 7.44 7.14 -0.67
CA LEU A 82 6.87 7.82 0.49
C LEU A 82 6.58 9.30 0.26
N LYS A 83 6.91 9.83 -0.93
CA LYS A 83 6.78 11.25 -1.28
C LYS A 83 7.49 12.17 -0.28
N LEU A 84 8.74 11.84 0.06
CA LEU A 84 9.60 12.61 0.94
C LEU A 84 10.72 13.30 0.15
N ILE A 85 10.94 14.58 0.40
CA ILE A 85 12.19 15.24 0.02
C ILE A 85 13.29 14.76 0.97
N LEU A 86 14.42 14.29 0.42
CA LEU A 86 15.62 14.07 1.23
C LEU A 86 16.55 15.26 1.06
N ILE A 87 17.08 15.79 2.17
CA ILE A 87 18.02 16.91 2.18
C ILE A 87 19.33 16.42 2.80
N MET A 88 20.44 16.54 2.07
CA MET A 88 21.76 16.07 2.46
C MET A 88 22.77 17.24 2.40
N PRO A 89 22.86 18.08 3.43
CA PRO A 89 23.87 19.13 3.48
C PRO A 89 25.27 18.53 3.66
N ASP A 90 26.29 19.30 3.28
CA ASP A 90 27.68 18.93 3.61
C ASP A 90 27.86 18.81 5.13
N THR A 91 28.78 17.92 5.50
CA THR A 91 29.03 17.51 6.88
C THR A 91 29.69 18.62 7.69
N SER A 92 30.54 19.41 7.03
CA SER A 92 31.33 20.48 7.64
C SER A 92 31.49 21.64 6.66
N PRO A 93 31.76 22.86 7.16
CA PRO A 93 32.26 23.96 6.33
C PRO A 93 33.55 23.56 5.62
N ARG A 94 33.75 24.04 4.39
CA ARG A 94 34.96 23.80 3.59
C ARG A 94 35.41 25.06 2.88
N GLY A 95 36.66 25.06 2.43
CA GLY A 95 37.23 26.11 1.58
C GLY A 95 38.35 26.88 2.24
N GLU A 96 38.86 27.87 1.51
CA GLU A 96 39.99 28.68 1.94
C GLU A 96 39.67 29.43 3.24
N GLY A 97 40.57 29.35 4.22
CA GLY A 97 40.43 30.01 5.51
C GLY A 97 39.51 29.32 6.52
N VAL A 98 38.90 28.18 6.17
CA VAL A 98 38.19 27.32 7.14
C VAL A 98 39.24 26.54 7.96
N PRO A 99 39.26 26.68 9.30
CA PRO A 99 40.22 25.99 10.15
C PRO A 99 39.99 24.49 10.17
N ASP A 100 41.06 23.71 10.02
CA ASP A 100 41.02 22.25 10.01
C ASP A 100 42.09 21.62 10.92
N GLU A 101 42.09 20.29 11.00
CA GLU A 101 43.09 19.45 11.67
C GLU A 101 43.56 18.34 10.72
N ASP A 102 44.78 17.81 10.92
CA ASP A 102 45.32 16.68 10.13
C ASP A 102 44.64 15.32 10.46
N THR A 103 43.53 15.35 11.21
CA THR A 103 42.83 14.17 11.71
C THR A 103 41.37 14.16 11.25
N PHE A 104 40.87 13.00 10.86
CA PHE A 104 39.55 12.83 10.25
C PHE A 104 38.35 13.07 11.19
N ASP A 105 38.59 13.10 12.49
CA ASP A 105 37.60 13.09 13.58
C ASP A 105 37.25 14.49 14.13
N VAL A 106 37.78 15.56 13.51
CA VAL A 106 37.47 16.98 13.83
C VAL A 106 37.47 17.81 12.54
N GLY A 107 36.92 19.02 12.58
CA GLY A 107 37.12 20.02 11.55
C GLY A 107 36.35 19.69 10.27
N VAL A 108 37.02 19.78 9.12
CA VAL A 108 36.46 19.46 7.81
C VAL A 108 36.03 17.99 7.73
N GLY A 109 36.68 17.12 8.52
CA GLY A 109 36.28 15.74 8.69
C GLY A 109 35.06 15.56 9.60
N ALA A 110 34.90 16.41 10.63
CA ALA A 110 33.86 16.23 11.62
C ALA A 110 33.42 17.51 12.36
N SER A 111 32.31 18.12 11.95
CA SER A 111 31.77 19.31 12.63
C SER A 111 30.99 19.02 13.91
N TYR A 112 30.59 17.75 14.13
CA TYR A 112 29.62 17.33 15.14
C TYR A 112 28.25 18.03 15.06
N TYR A 113 28.01 18.82 14.00
CA TYR A 113 26.84 19.66 13.83
C TYR A 113 26.57 20.61 15.01
N VAL A 114 27.63 21.13 15.64
CA VAL A 114 27.55 22.04 16.78
C VAL A 114 27.90 23.50 16.42
N ASN A 115 27.69 24.41 17.37
CA ASN A 115 28.17 25.80 17.30
C ASN A 115 29.41 25.98 18.17
N ALA A 116 30.61 25.91 17.58
CA ALA A 116 31.86 26.11 18.28
C ALA A 116 31.98 27.53 18.88
N THR A 117 32.65 27.65 20.01
CA THR A 117 32.83 28.90 20.77
C THR A 117 34.29 29.34 20.86
N THR A 118 35.26 28.45 20.62
CA THR A 118 36.69 28.79 20.62
C THR A 118 37.08 29.68 19.45
N ASP A 119 38.08 30.54 19.65
CA ASP A 119 38.48 31.55 18.66
C ASP A 119 38.85 30.97 17.30
N LYS A 120 39.50 29.79 17.28
CA LYS A 120 39.86 29.09 16.04
C LYS A 120 38.60 28.75 15.22
N TYR A 121 37.56 28.20 15.84
CA TYR A 121 36.44 27.58 15.13
C TYR A 121 35.16 28.41 15.08
N LYS A 122 34.93 29.31 16.04
CA LYS A 122 33.65 30.05 16.23
C LYS A 122 33.16 30.85 15.04
N LYS A 123 34.06 31.21 14.11
CA LYS A 123 33.71 31.95 12.89
C LYS A 123 33.00 31.06 11.86
N HIS A 124 33.45 29.82 11.70
CA HIS A 124 33.03 28.94 10.61
C HIS A 124 32.18 27.76 11.08
N TYR A 125 32.40 27.23 12.27
CA TYR A 125 31.72 26.03 12.77
C TYR A 125 30.48 26.40 13.57
N LYS A 126 29.44 26.84 12.87
CA LYS A 126 28.10 27.12 13.43
C LYS A 126 27.03 26.23 12.79
N MET A 127 27.31 24.93 12.75
CA MET A 127 26.51 23.98 11.98
C MET A 127 25.12 23.78 12.56
N LEU A 128 24.94 23.91 13.88
CA LEU A 128 23.60 23.86 14.47
C LEU A 128 22.75 25.05 14.02
N ASP A 129 23.30 26.27 14.03
CA ASP A 129 22.59 27.46 13.52
C ASP A 129 22.33 27.36 12.02
N TYR A 130 23.29 26.86 11.26
CA TYR A 130 23.12 26.62 9.83
C TYR A 130 21.95 25.66 9.58
N LEU A 131 21.87 24.52 10.27
CA LEU A 131 20.80 23.54 10.12
C LEU A 131 19.42 24.04 10.59
N THR A 132 19.39 24.85 11.65
CA THR A 132 18.13 25.18 12.35
C THR A 132 17.57 26.56 12.01
N GLN A 133 18.39 27.44 11.43
CA GLN A 133 18.02 28.82 11.13
C GLN A 133 18.19 29.14 9.64
N GLU A 134 19.37 28.89 9.07
CA GLU A 134 19.69 29.31 7.70
C GLU A 134 19.11 28.36 6.64
N LEU A 135 19.46 27.08 6.73
CA LEU A 135 19.13 26.06 5.74
C LEU A 135 17.61 25.88 5.53
N PRO A 136 16.74 25.82 6.57
CA PRO A 136 15.31 25.66 6.38
C PRO A 136 14.69 26.79 5.55
N SER A 137 15.16 28.04 5.75
CA SER A 137 14.69 29.19 5.01
C SER A 137 15.14 29.15 3.55
N ALA A 138 16.37 28.70 3.28
CA ALA A 138 16.91 28.54 1.93
C ALA A 138 16.15 27.46 1.14
N LEU A 139 15.90 26.32 1.79
CA LEU A 139 15.18 25.19 1.18
C LEU A 139 13.73 25.53 0.88
N GLY A 140 13.02 26.19 1.81
CA GLY A 140 11.62 26.59 1.60
C GLY A 140 11.41 27.58 0.46
N ALA A 141 12.45 28.34 0.09
CA ALA A 141 12.42 29.25 -1.05
C ALA A 141 12.72 28.55 -2.40
N LYS A 142 13.47 27.45 -2.39
CA LYS A 142 13.97 26.79 -3.61
C LYS A 142 13.22 25.51 -3.96
N LEU A 143 12.84 24.71 -2.97
CA LEU A 143 12.27 23.39 -3.14
C LEU A 143 10.76 23.40 -2.86
N PRO A 144 9.99 22.46 -3.44
CA PRO A 144 8.58 22.25 -3.08
C PRO A 144 8.46 21.58 -1.71
N LEU A 145 8.95 22.24 -0.65
CA LEU A 145 9.04 21.71 0.71
C LEU A 145 7.92 22.24 1.61
N LEU A 146 7.38 21.39 2.48
CA LEU A 146 6.50 21.72 3.59
C LEU A 146 7.35 21.99 4.84
N PRO A 147 7.64 23.25 5.19
CA PRO A 147 8.58 23.59 6.27
C PRO A 147 8.12 23.14 7.65
N GLU A 148 6.81 22.97 7.87
CA GLU A 148 6.22 22.50 9.12
C GLU A 148 6.21 20.96 9.29
N LYS A 149 6.66 20.24 8.26
CA LYS A 149 6.74 18.78 8.20
C LYS A 149 8.15 18.32 7.88
N LEU A 150 9.04 18.52 8.85
CA LEU A 150 10.43 18.09 8.77
C LEU A 150 10.73 16.95 9.74
N GLY A 151 11.41 15.92 9.24
CA GLY A 151 12.13 14.94 10.04
C GLY A 151 13.63 15.19 9.97
N ILE A 152 14.39 14.62 10.90
CA ILE A 152 15.84 14.66 10.87
C ILE A 152 16.45 13.31 11.26
N MET A 153 17.48 12.90 10.55
CA MET A 153 18.23 11.68 10.85
C MET A 153 19.70 11.85 10.55
N GLY A 154 20.53 10.92 11.04
CA GLY A 154 21.93 10.94 10.69
C GLY A 154 22.69 9.68 11.10
N HIS A 155 23.97 9.65 10.74
CA HIS A 155 24.88 8.54 11.01
C HIS A 155 26.08 8.98 11.87
N SER A 156 26.51 8.18 12.85
CA SER A 156 27.72 8.46 13.63
C SER A 156 27.63 9.82 14.34
N MET A 157 28.61 10.73 14.17
CA MET A 157 28.49 12.11 14.67
C MET A 157 27.33 12.90 14.05
N GLY A 158 26.84 12.54 12.86
CA GLY A 158 25.63 13.11 12.28
C GLY A 158 24.37 12.60 12.97
N GLY A 159 24.39 11.35 13.46
CA GLY A 159 23.33 10.81 14.33
C GLY A 159 23.25 11.58 15.65
N HIS A 160 24.41 11.90 16.23
CA HIS A 160 24.50 12.83 17.37
C HIS A 160 23.93 14.21 17.02
N GLY A 161 24.36 14.79 15.90
CA GLY A 161 23.86 16.08 15.41
C GLY A 161 22.34 16.11 15.25
N ALA A 162 21.74 15.03 14.75
CA ALA A 162 20.30 14.92 14.54
C ALA A 162 19.55 14.92 15.89
N LEU A 163 20.04 14.17 16.87
CA LEU A 163 19.51 14.16 18.23
C LEU A 163 19.62 15.55 18.88
N VAL A 164 20.80 16.18 18.83
CA VAL A 164 21.03 17.51 19.41
C VAL A 164 20.12 18.56 18.77
N ALA A 165 20.01 18.57 17.44
CA ALA A 165 19.15 19.51 16.72
C ALA A 165 17.67 19.37 17.12
N ALA A 166 17.17 18.14 17.22
CA ALA A 166 15.81 17.86 17.66
C ALA A 166 15.56 18.26 19.12
N LEU A 167 16.50 17.96 20.03
CA LEU A 167 16.38 18.25 21.46
C LEU A 167 16.44 19.76 21.76
N LYS A 168 17.28 20.51 21.05
CA LYS A 168 17.43 21.97 21.25
C LYS A 168 16.34 22.78 20.54
N ASN A 169 15.59 22.19 19.63
CA ASN A 169 14.53 22.85 18.86
C ASN A 169 13.21 22.06 18.94
N PRO A 170 12.61 21.92 20.14
CA PRO A 170 11.38 21.16 20.32
C PRO A 170 10.26 21.71 19.42
N GLY A 171 9.58 20.82 18.69
CA GLY A 171 8.50 21.15 17.75
C GLY A 171 8.95 21.50 16.33
N MET A 172 10.26 21.69 16.09
CA MET A 172 10.79 21.94 14.74
C MET A 172 10.77 20.66 13.88
N TYR A 173 11.19 19.54 14.46
CA TYR A 173 11.20 18.24 13.77
C TYR A 173 10.11 17.33 14.36
N ARG A 174 9.31 16.72 13.49
CA ARG A 174 8.23 15.80 13.86
C ARG A 174 8.72 14.41 14.21
N SER A 175 9.90 14.04 13.75
CA SER A 175 10.51 12.73 13.96
C SER A 175 12.03 12.82 13.90
N VAL A 176 12.70 12.04 14.73
CA VAL A 176 14.16 11.92 14.75
C VAL A 176 14.60 10.45 14.80
N SER A 177 15.58 10.10 13.97
CA SER A 177 16.19 8.77 14.01
C SER A 177 17.71 8.84 13.81
N ALA A 178 18.45 7.79 14.19
CA ALA A 178 19.89 7.78 14.01
C ALA A 178 20.46 6.38 13.74
N PHE A 179 21.52 6.33 12.93
CA PHE A 179 22.33 5.15 12.68
C PHE A 179 23.62 5.26 13.47
N ALA A 180 23.92 4.25 14.28
CA ALA A 180 25.17 4.11 15.03
C ALA A 180 25.67 5.45 15.62
N PRO A 181 24.83 6.21 16.36
CA PRO A 181 25.18 7.57 16.77
C PRO A 181 26.34 7.56 17.79
N ILE A 182 27.21 8.58 17.71
CA ILE A 182 28.10 8.92 18.83
C ILE A 182 27.23 9.50 19.94
N SER A 183 26.65 8.63 20.76
CA SER A 183 25.51 8.97 21.61
C SER A 183 25.84 9.95 22.73
N ASN A 184 27.07 9.88 23.24
CA ASN A 184 27.56 10.73 24.33
C ASN A 184 29.01 11.15 24.03
N PRO A 185 29.22 12.15 23.14
CA PRO A 185 30.56 12.61 22.79
C PRO A 185 31.41 13.04 23.99
N SER A 186 30.81 13.53 25.06
CA SER A 186 31.52 13.95 26.28
C SER A 186 32.22 12.78 26.99
N GLU A 187 31.74 11.55 26.77
CA GLU A 187 32.28 10.32 27.32
C GLU A 187 33.04 9.47 26.28
N ALA A 188 33.15 9.92 25.02
CA ALA A 188 33.76 9.18 23.91
C ALA A 188 35.07 9.85 23.44
N PRO A 189 36.18 9.13 23.20
CA PRO A 189 37.47 9.75 22.87
C PRO A 189 37.44 10.73 21.69
N TRP A 190 36.78 10.39 20.58
CA TRP A 190 36.62 11.31 19.44
C TRP A 190 35.82 12.56 19.83
N GLY A 191 34.76 12.38 20.60
CA GLY A 191 33.91 13.46 21.07
C GLY A 191 34.64 14.40 22.04
N GLN A 192 35.40 13.84 22.99
CA GLN A 192 36.20 14.63 23.95
C GLN A 192 37.24 15.49 23.24
N LYS A 193 37.91 14.93 22.23
CA LYS A 193 38.88 15.69 21.41
C LYS A 193 38.18 16.82 20.64
N ALA A 194 37.09 16.51 19.95
CA ALA A 194 36.33 17.50 19.18
C ALA A 194 35.76 18.61 20.08
N PHE A 195 35.15 18.25 21.22
CA PHE A 195 34.54 19.19 22.15
C PHE A 195 35.59 20.06 22.84
N ASN A 196 36.78 19.53 23.14
CA ASN A 196 37.88 20.36 23.64
C ASN A 196 38.29 21.43 22.63
N LEU A 197 38.37 21.08 21.34
CA LEU A 197 38.70 22.03 20.28
C LEU A 197 37.58 23.04 20.02
N TYR A 198 36.32 22.63 20.08
CA TYR A 198 35.17 23.48 19.78
C TYR A 198 34.69 24.34 20.95
N PHE A 199 34.83 23.86 22.18
CA PHE A 199 34.30 24.53 23.38
C PHE A 199 35.36 24.84 24.44
N GLY A 200 36.58 24.33 24.31
CA GLY A 200 37.60 24.39 25.35
C GLY A 200 37.35 23.35 26.45
N GLU A 201 37.95 23.56 27.63
CA GLU A 201 37.88 22.61 28.75
C GLU A 201 36.56 22.71 29.57
N ASP A 202 35.67 23.63 29.21
CA ASP A 202 34.40 23.85 29.93
C ASP A 202 33.40 22.71 29.69
N LYS A 203 33.29 21.82 30.67
CA LYS A 203 32.36 20.69 30.64
C LYS A 203 30.88 21.11 30.64
N ALA A 204 30.54 22.32 31.08
CA ALA A 204 29.16 22.81 30.98
C ALA A 204 28.79 23.07 29.51
N ALA A 205 29.70 23.69 28.75
CA ALA A 205 29.54 23.89 27.31
C ALA A 205 29.48 22.57 26.54
N TRP A 206 30.21 21.53 26.99
CA TRP A 206 30.12 20.19 26.42
C TRP A 206 28.73 19.59 26.63
N ALA A 207 28.23 19.63 27.86
CA ALA A 207 26.93 19.08 28.22
C ALA A 207 25.78 19.74 27.42
N ASP A 208 25.90 21.02 27.06
CA ASP A 208 24.89 21.75 26.28
C ASP A 208 24.91 21.41 24.77
N ASN A 209 25.84 20.55 24.35
CA ASN A 209 25.99 20.06 22.98
C ASN A 209 26.10 18.53 22.91
N ASP A 210 25.82 17.83 24.01
CA ASP A 210 25.85 16.38 24.14
C ASP A 210 24.42 15.80 24.16
N ALA A 211 24.12 14.79 23.34
CA ALA A 211 22.76 14.27 23.19
C ALA A 211 22.26 13.62 24.49
N VAL A 212 23.10 12.86 25.20
CA VAL A 212 22.73 12.23 26.47
C VAL A 212 22.56 13.27 27.58
N GLU A 213 23.44 14.27 27.67
CA GLU A 213 23.29 15.32 28.69
C GLU A 213 22.10 16.25 28.42
N LEU A 214 21.74 16.46 27.15
CA LEU A 214 20.52 17.16 26.77
C LEU A 214 19.27 16.35 27.13
N LEU A 215 19.25 15.04 26.84
CA LEU A 215 18.15 14.15 27.23
C LEU A 215 17.93 14.13 28.74
N ARG A 216 19.00 14.12 29.56
CA ARG A 216 18.90 14.22 31.03
C ARG A 216 18.13 15.46 31.50
N ARG A 217 18.22 16.55 30.74
CA ARG A 217 17.64 17.85 31.07
C ARG A 217 16.43 18.20 30.20
N TYR A 218 16.02 17.31 29.31
CA TYR A 218 14.93 17.56 28.37
C TYR A 218 13.60 17.74 29.11
N ARG A 219 12.85 18.76 28.69
CA ARG A 219 11.54 19.15 29.21
C ARG A 219 10.55 19.47 28.10
N GLY A 220 10.91 19.17 26.85
CA GLY A 220 10.06 19.40 25.69
C GLY A 220 8.97 18.34 25.54
N PRO A 221 8.16 18.43 24.46
CA PRO A 221 7.12 17.46 24.15
C PRO A 221 7.67 16.03 24.00
N PRO A 222 6.84 15.00 24.21
CA PRO A 222 7.25 13.61 24.00
C PRO A 222 7.85 13.40 22.61
N MET A 223 9.00 12.76 22.54
CA MET A 223 9.72 12.48 21.31
C MET A 223 9.98 10.98 21.22
N ARG A 224 9.57 10.36 20.11
CA ARG A 224 9.93 8.97 19.82
C ARG A 224 11.26 8.96 19.08
N LEU A 225 12.21 8.20 19.60
CA LEU A 225 13.54 8.04 19.02
C LEU A 225 13.63 6.65 18.37
N LEU A 226 14.14 6.58 17.14
CA LEU A 226 14.54 5.33 16.50
C LEU A 226 16.05 5.32 16.33
N VAL A 227 16.73 4.29 16.84
CA VAL A 227 18.16 4.12 16.67
C VAL A 227 18.46 2.70 16.22
N ASP A 228 19.25 2.59 15.15
CA ASP A 228 19.84 1.33 14.72
C ASP A 228 21.33 1.33 15.02
N GLN A 229 21.82 0.21 15.54
CA GLN A 229 23.22 0.01 15.88
C GLN A 229 23.68 -1.38 15.44
N GLY A 230 24.70 -1.47 14.60
CA GLY A 230 25.37 -2.74 14.31
C GLY A 230 26.11 -3.31 15.53
N THR A 231 25.96 -4.60 15.82
CA THR A 231 26.67 -5.26 16.94
C THR A 231 28.13 -5.57 16.62
N SER A 232 28.49 -5.65 15.35
CA SER A 232 29.87 -5.82 14.86
C SER A 232 30.53 -4.49 14.51
N ASP A 233 29.90 -3.38 14.86
CA ASP A 233 30.47 -2.05 14.70
C ASP A 233 31.71 -1.92 15.59
N MET A 234 32.87 -1.74 14.95
CA MET A 234 34.16 -1.66 15.62
C MET A 234 34.30 -0.46 16.56
N PHE A 235 33.41 0.53 16.46
CA PHE A 235 33.40 1.73 17.30
C PHE A 235 32.36 1.65 18.44
N LEU A 236 31.59 0.57 18.53
CA LEU A 236 30.43 0.41 19.41
C LEU A 236 30.71 0.78 20.88
N SER A 237 31.71 0.15 21.49
CA SER A 237 32.01 0.28 22.92
C SER A 237 32.81 1.54 23.25
N GLU A 238 33.75 1.90 22.38
CA GLU A 238 34.69 2.99 22.62
C GLU A 238 34.11 4.35 22.26
N GLN A 239 33.41 4.46 21.12
CA GLN A 239 32.96 5.75 20.58
C GLN A 239 31.44 5.93 20.64
N LEU A 240 30.67 4.93 20.20
CA LEU A 240 29.24 5.13 19.93
C LEU A 240 28.37 5.11 21.19
N LYS A 241 28.65 4.17 22.09
CA LYS A 241 28.04 4.07 23.43
C LYS A 241 26.50 4.19 23.45
N PRO A 242 25.74 3.48 22.59
CA PRO A 242 24.28 3.54 22.56
C PRO A 242 23.62 3.08 23.87
N GLY A 243 24.33 2.30 24.70
CA GLY A 243 23.88 1.95 26.05
C GLY A 243 23.65 3.16 26.96
N LEU A 244 24.46 4.22 26.83
CA LEU A 244 24.27 5.46 27.59
C LEU A 244 23.02 6.21 27.16
N LEU A 245 22.72 6.20 25.86
CA LEU A 245 21.47 6.74 25.30
C LEU A 245 20.25 5.99 25.83
N LYS A 246 20.31 4.65 25.82
CA LYS A 246 19.24 3.82 26.35
C LYS A 246 19.00 4.11 27.84
N ALA A 247 20.06 4.13 28.63
CA ALA A 247 19.96 4.36 30.07
C ALA A 247 19.28 5.69 30.41
N VAL A 248 19.64 6.79 29.73
CA VAL A 248 18.99 8.08 29.98
C VAL A 248 17.53 8.10 29.51
N CYS A 249 17.22 7.45 28.39
CA CYS A 249 15.85 7.37 27.89
C CYS A 249 14.95 6.57 28.84
N ASP A 250 15.44 5.42 29.34
CA ASP A 250 14.74 4.62 30.35
C ASP A 250 14.51 5.42 31.63
N GLU A 251 15.53 6.13 32.14
CA GLU A 251 15.45 6.97 33.34
C GLU A 251 14.41 8.08 33.19
N LYS A 252 14.33 8.72 32.02
CA LYS A 252 13.42 9.83 31.75
C LYS A 252 12.05 9.42 31.22
N GLY A 253 11.83 8.13 30.96
CA GLY A 253 10.62 7.66 30.29
C GLY A 253 10.47 8.20 28.86
N ILE A 254 11.57 8.48 28.17
CA ILE A 254 11.56 8.94 26.77
C ILE A 254 11.49 7.68 25.88
N PRO A 255 10.47 7.54 25.01
CA PRO A 255 10.35 6.37 24.17
C PRO A 255 11.50 6.25 23.17
N LEU A 256 12.39 5.29 23.39
CA LEU A 256 13.47 4.92 22.48
C LEU A 256 13.23 3.50 21.95
N THR A 257 13.21 3.38 20.62
CA THR A 257 13.38 2.09 19.95
C THR A 257 14.83 1.96 19.53
N LEU A 258 15.62 1.23 20.31
CA LEU A 258 17.02 0.90 20.01
C LEU A 258 17.08 -0.53 19.45
N ARG A 259 17.42 -0.66 18.16
CA ARG A 259 17.59 -1.95 17.48
C ARG A 259 19.09 -2.26 17.38
N MET A 260 19.50 -3.33 18.06
CA MET A 260 20.86 -3.87 17.96
C MET A 260 20.89 -4.89 16.81
N GLN A 261 21.43 -4.50 15.66
CA GLN A 261 21.45 -5.29 14.44
C GLN A 261 22.64 -6.25 14.45
N SER A 262 22.35 -7.54 14.62
CA SER A 262 23.35 -8.60 14.73
C SER A 262 24.25 -8.64 13.49
N GLU A 263 25.56 -8.68 13.70
CA GLU A 263 26.60 -8.83 12.67
C GLU A 263 26.83 -7.61 11.76
N TYR A 264 26.02 -6.57 11.86
CA TYR A 264 26.21 -5.36 11.06
C TYR A 264 27.33 -4.46 11.60
N ASP A 265 27.99 -3.76 10.68
CA ASP A 265 29.13 -2.87 10.92
C ASP A 265 28.74 -1.38 10.94
N HIS A 266 29.72 -0.48 10.78
CA HIS A 266 29.53 0.99 10.74
C HIS A 266 29.34 1.55 9.31
N SER A 267 29.23 0.69 8.29
CA SER A 267 29.39 1.10 6.89
C SER A 267 28.09 1.60 6.26
N TYR A 268 28.19 2.09 5.01
CA TYR A 268 27.00 2.37 4.21
C TYR A 268 26.21 1.09 3.84
N TYR A 269 26.80 -0.11 3.93
CA TYR A 269 26.03 -1.36 3.78
C TYR A 269 25.06 -1.55 4.95
N PHE A 270 25.50 -1.26 6.18
CA PHE A 270 24.61 -1.19 7.34
C PHE A 270 23.50 -0.15 7.14
N ILE A 271 23.84 1.08 6.77
CA ILE A 271 22.85 2.16 6.55
C ILE A 271 21.83 1.77 5.48
N SER A 272 22.30 1.37 4.29
CA SER A 272 21.44 0.99 3.16
C SER A 272 20.55 -0.22 3.45
N SER A 273 20.94 -1.10 4.37
CA SER A 273 20.13 -2.24 4.78
C SER A 273 18.87 -1.80 5.55
N PHE A 274 18.99 -0.80 6.43
CA PHE A 274 17.88 -0.40 7.32
C PHE A 274 17.31 1.00 7.01
N ILE A 275 17.81 1.69 5.99
CA ILE A 275 17.33 3.04 5.61
C ILE A 275 15.84 3.09 5.30
N GLN A 276 15.30 2.02 4.74
CA GLN A 276 13.89 1.96 4.37
C GLN A 276 12.99 2.10 5.62
N ASP A 277 13.34 1.42 6.71
CA ASP A 277 12.60 1.51 7.98
C ASP A 277 12.68 2.89 8.61
N HIS A 278 13.84 3.55 8.53
CA HIS A 278 13.99 4.92 9.01
C HIS A 278 13.11 5.89 8.19
N LEU A 279 13.04 5.72 6.88
CA LEU A 279 12.19 6.54 6.02
C LEU A 279 10.70 6.27 6.26
N LYS A 280 10.29 5.01 6.46
CA LYS A 280 8.94 4.64 6.90
C LYS A 280 8.61 5.24 8.26
N PHE A 281 9.56 5.19 9.21
CA PHE A 281 9.44 5.83 10.51
C PHE A 281 9.18 7.32 10.33
N HIS A 282 10.00 8.04 9.59
CA HIS A 282 9.78 9.46 9.34
C HIS A 282 8.43 9.74 8.65
N ALA A 283 8.07 8.97 7.62
CA ALA A 283 6.80 9.12 6.91
C ALA A 283 5.59 8.94 7.84
N SER A 284 5.65 8.04 8.83
CA SER A 284 4.55 7.85 9.81
C SER A 284 4.21 9.14 10.57
N PHE A 285 5.21 9.97 10.90
CA PHE A 285 4.99 11.24 11.61
C PHE A 285 4.74 12.42 10.67
N LEU A 286 5.20 12.35 9.42
CA LEU A 286 5.15 13.46 8.46
C LEU A 286 3.90 13.42 7.56
N ASN A 287 3.58 12.23 7.06
CA ASN A 287 2.42 11.99 6.22
C ASN A 287 1.20 11.59 7.05
N GLY A 288 1.40 11.04 8.25
CA GLY A 288 0.34 10.50 9.09
C GLY A 288 -0.23 9.16 8.61
N VAL A 289 0.12 8.71 7.40
CA VAL A 289 -0.55 7.61 6.67
C VAL A 289 -0.10 6.21 7.07
N LEU A 290 1.08 6.07 7.70
CA LEU A 290 1.66 4.77 8.01
C LEU A 290 1.76 4.59 9.52
N ARG A 291 1.30 3.46 10.07
CA ARG A 291 1.68 3.04 11.43
C ARG A 291 3.05 2.37 11.30
N TRP A 292 4.11 3.01 11.78
CA TRP A 292 5.46 2.43 11.66
C TRP A 292 5.54 1.11 12.42
N CYS A 293 5.83 0.02 11.69
CA CYS A 293 6.18 -1.30 12.21
C CYS A 293 7.53 -1.72 11.57
N PRO A 294 8.50 -2.26 12.33
CA PRO A 294 9.76 -2.73 11.77
C PRO A 294 9.55 -3.87 10.76
N ASP A 295 10.32 -3.90 9.66
CA ASP A 295 10.25 -4.98 8.68
C ASP A 295 10.68 -6.33 9.31
N PRO A 296 9.95 -7.44 9.04
CA PRO A 296 10.28 -8.77 9.56
C PRO A 296 11.61 -9.26 8.95
N GLY A 297 12.67 -9.22 9.76
CA GLY A 297 14.05 -9.46 9.33
C GLY A 297 15.03 -8.52 10.02
N THR A 298 14.54 -7.39 10.53
CA THR A 298 15.26 -6.53 11.46
C THR A 298 15.09 -7.12 12.87
N SER A 299 16.17 -7.64 13.45
CA SER A 299 16.10 -8.38 14.70
C SER A 299 15.64 -7.48 15.84
N LEU A 300 14.40 -7.66 16.32
CA LEU A 300 14.08 -7.42 17.73
C LEU A 300 14.64 -8.61 18.52
N ALA A 301 15.97 -8.71 18.59
CA ALA A 301 16.59 -9.59 19.56
C ALA A 301 16.12 -9.13 20.95
N PRO A 302 15.70 -10.05 21.84
CA PRO A 302 15.47 -9.70 23.23
C PRO A 302 16.74 -9.04 23.76
N SER A 303 16.56 -7.93 24.49
CA SER A 303 17.66 -7.14 25.04
C SER A 303 18.69 -8.04 25.72
N VAL A 304 19.96 -7.95 25.32
CA VAL A 304 21.10 -8.64 25.95
C VAL A 304 21.44 -8.03 27.35
N TYR A 305 20.50 -7.34 27.99
CA TYR A 305 20.64 -6.79 29.35
C TYR A 305 19.44 -7.09 30.25
N SER A 306 18.78 -8.23 30.06
CA SER A 306 18.05 -8.88 31.15
C SER A 306 18.81 -10.13 31.58
N VAL A 307 19.80 -9.96 32.44
CA VAL A 307 20.39 -11.10 33.17
C VAL A 307 19.43 -11.42 34.31
N ASP A 308 18.70 -12.52 34.18
CA ASP A 308 18.07 -13.18 35.33
C ASP A 308 19.21 -13.73 36.22
N PRO A 309 19.32 -13.34 37.50
CA PRO A 309 20.41 -13.78 38.37
C PRO A 309 20.39 -15.28 38.74
N THR A 310 19.47 -16.10 38.21
CA THR A 310 19.16 -17.40 38.82
C THR A 310 19.27 -18.65 37.95
N LEU A 311 19.86 -18.59 36.74
CA LEU A 311 19.96 -19.79 35.89
C LEU A 311 21.41 -20.14 35.54
N THR A 312 21.98 -21.01 36.38
CA THR A 312 23.10 -21.90 36.06
C THR A 312 22.56 -23.16 35.38
N GLU A 313 23.08 -23.52 34.20
CA GLU A 313 23.52 -24.88 33.79
C GLU A 313 23.57 -25.03 32.26
N GLU A 314 24.58 -25.78 31.80
CA GLU A 314 24.92 -26.05 30.40
C GLU A 314 23.96 -27.07 29.72
N PRO A 315 23.77 -27.03 28.39
CA PRO A 315 23.05 -28.08 27.68
C PRO A 315 23.99 -29.22 27.21
N ASN A 316 23.71 -30.43 27.68
CA ASN A 316 24.20 -31.67 27.10
C ASN A 316 23.43 -32.01 25.80
N GLY A 317 24.20 -32.31 24.74
CA GLY A 317 24.05 -33.42 23.76
C GLY A 317 22.70 -33.72 23.06
N PRO A 318 22.72 -34.01 21.74
CA PRO A 318 21.52 -34.35 20.98
C PRO A 318 21.26 -35.87 21.00
N GLU A 319 19.99 -36.27 21.12
CA GLU A 319 19.55 -37.63 20.75
C GLU A 319 18.54 -37.56 19.60
N THR A 320 18.96 -38.21 18.52
CA THR A 320 18.16 -38.72 17.40
C THR A 320 17.11 -39.72 17.88
N LEU A 321 15.98 -39.87 17.19
CA LEU A 321 15.57 -41.17 16.61
C LEU A 321 14.33 -41.06 15.69
N ASN A 322 14.25 -42.07 14.83
CA ASN A 322 13.52 -42.18 13.56
C ASN A 322 12.01 -42.46 13.63
N ALA A 323 11.40 -42.30 12.46
CA ALA A 323 10.14 -42.88 12.02
C ALA A 323 10.09 -44.41 12.10
N ASP A 324 8.88 -44.98 12.25
CA ASP A 324 8.32 -45.93 11.29
C ASP A 324 6.88 -46.37 11.62
N GLU A 325 6.19 -46.81 10.55
CA GLU A 325 5.03 -47.72 10.46
C GLU A 325 3.62 -47.21 10.85
N ALA A 326 2.52 -47.62 10.19
CA ALA A 326 2.23 -48.25 8.91
C ALA A 326 0.68 -48.25 8.73
N THR A 327 0.27 -48.31 7.48
CA THR A 327 -1.04 -48.58 6.87
C THR A 327 -1.87 -49.71 7.50
N ASP A 328 -3.22 -49.70 7.38
CA ASP A 328 -3.95 -50.45 6.33
C ASP A 328 -5.49 -50.35 6.37
N ALA A 329 -6.08 -50.40 5.16
CA ALA A 329 -7.36 -50.99 4.71
C ALA A 329 -8.72 -50.62 5.36
N ALA A 330 -9.89 -50.73 4.72
CA ALA A 330 -10.42 -50.66 3.35
C ALA A 330 -11.93 -51.01 3.47
N LEU A 331 -12.78 -50.27 2.76
CA LEU A 331 -14.03 -50.64 2.06
C LEU A 331 -14.90 -51.83 2.56
N LYS A 332 -16.22 -51.58 2.74
CA LYS A 332 -17.30 -52.36 2.07
C LYS A 332 -18.71 -51.75 2.20
N GLU A 333 -19.53 -52.09 1.21
CA GLU A 333 -20.76 -51.45 0.72
C GLU A 333 -22.10 -51.88 1.38
N SER A 334 -23.13 -51.07 1.09
CA SER A 334 -24.52 -51.39 0.71
C SER A 334 -25.53 -51.95 1.73
N SER A 335 -26.72 -51.34 1.81
CA SER A 335 -27.99 -51.91 1.30
C SER A 335 -29.20 -50.99 1.58
N GLU A 336 -30.24 -51.17 0.76
CA GLU A 336 -31.37 -50.28 0.49
C GLU A 336 -32.61 -50.41 1.41
N SER A 337 -33.48 -49.40 1.27
CA SER A 337 -34.95 -49.46 1.08
C SER A 337 -35.89 -49.17 2.26
N THR A 338 -36.80 -48.19 2.04
CA THR A 338 -38.26 -48.39 1.98
C THR A 338 -38.99 -47.14 1.45
N LEU A 339 -40.03 -47.38 0.64
CA LEU A 339 -40.90 -46.46 -0.11
C LEU A 339 -42.26 -46.23 0.57
N ALA A 340 -42.91 -45.11 0.25
CA ALA A 340 -44.37 -44.85 0.10
C ALA A 340 -44.61 -43.31 0.07
N ASP A 341 -45.47 -42.64 -0.70
CA ASP A 341 -46.49 -42.93 -1.73
C ASP A 341 -46.88 -41.56 -2.37
N ALA A 342 -46.79 -41.38 -3.69
CA ALA A 342 -47.85 -41.25 -4.72
C ALA A 342 -48.46 -39.86 -5.03
N GLY A 343 -48.51 -39.61 -6.36
CA GLY A 343 -49.25 -38.56 -7.07
C GLY A 343 -49.02 -38.72 -8.57
N GLU A 344 -49.79 -39.62 -9.21
CA GLU A 344 -49.67 -40.04 -10.62
C GLU A 344 -50.29 -39.03 -11.61
N THR A 345 -49.59 -38.81 -12.74
CA THR A 345 -50.16 -38.41 -14.04
C THR A 345 -49.84 -39.52 -15.04
N SER A 346 -50.75 -39.79 -15.99
CA SER A 346 -50.73 -41.01 -16.80
C SER A 346 -49.57 -41.04 -17.82
N PRO A 347 -49.06 -42.23 -18.20
CA PRO A 347 -47.93 -42.36 -19.13
C PRO A 347 -48.24 -41.88 -20.56
N GLU A 348 -49.50 -41.88 -20.99
CA GLU A 348 -49.89 -41.47 -22.34
C GLU A 348 -49.84 -39.94 -22.51
N ASP A 349 -50.21 -39.18 -21.47
CA ASP A 349 -50.13 -37.71 -21.47
C ASP A 349 -48.68 -37.18 -21.47
N ALA A 350 -47.73 -37.99 -20.99
CA ALA A 350 -46.31 -37.65 -20.94
C ALA A 350 -45.58 -37.94 -22.26
N GLU A 351 -46.13 -38.79 -23.12
CA GLU A 351 -45.57 -39.15 -24.43
C GLU A 351 -46.04 -38.16 -25.50
N GLU A 352 -47.31 -37.75 -25.49
CA GLU A 352 -47.87 -36.73 -26.39
C GLU A 352 -47.24 -35.34 -26.11
N ALA A 353 -47.00 -35.00 -24.84
CA ALA A 353 -46.28 -33.78 -24.45
C ALA A 353 -44.78 -33.80 -24.78
N ARG A 354 -44.18 -34.99 -24.97
CA ARG A 354 -42.78 -35.12 -25.42
C ARG A 354 -42.68 -34.97 -26.93
N GLU A 355 -43.60 -35.54 -27.69
CA GLU A 355 -43.64 -35.38 -29.15
C GLU A 355 -43.94 -33.93 -29.56
N GLU A 356 -44.83 -33.22 -28.87
CA GLU A 356 -45.08 -31.79 -29.15
C GLU A 356 -43.89 -30.88 -28.81
N VAL A 357 -43.12 -31.20 -27.76
CA VAL A 357 -41.90 -30.45 -27.39
C VAL A 357 -40.74 -30.77 -28.35
N GLU A 358 -40.65 -32.01 -28.84
CA GLU A 358 -39.63 -32.44 -29.79
C GLU A 358 -39.92 -31.92 -31.21
N GLU A 359 -41.18 -31.84 -31.62
CA GLU A 359 -41.61 -31.20 -32.87
C GLU A 359 -41.48 -29.67 -32.82
N ALA A 360 -41.76 -29.04 -31.67
CA ALA A 360 -41.50 -27.61 -31.45
C ALA A 360 -39.99 -27.29 -31.43
N ALA A 361 -39.16 -28.16 -30.86
CA ALA A 361 -37.70 -28.04 -30.92
C ALA A 361 -37.16 -28.24 -32.34
N THR A 362 -37.76 -29.15 -33.13
CA THR A 362 -37.37 -29.43 -34.51
C THR A 362 -37.81 -28.31 -35.47
N ASN A 363 -38.97 -27.71 -35.25
CA ASN A 363 -39.45 -26.55 -36.02
C ASN A 363 -38.74 -25.24 -35.63
N ALA A 364 -38.29 -25.08 -34.37
CA ALA A 364 -37.43 -23.97 -33.96
C ALA A 364 -36.00 -24.06 -34.55
N LEU A 365 -35.57 -25.26 -34.96
CA LEU A 365 -34.30 -25.51 -35.65
C LEU A 365 -34.34 -25.24 -37.18
N GLN A 366 -35.52 -24.95 -37.75
CA GLN A 366 -35.67 -24.63 -39.18
C GLN A 366 -36.22 -23.23 -39.43
N THR A 367 -35.62 -22.19 -38.85
CA THR A 367 -35.59 -20.86 -39.50
C THR A 367 -34.41 -19.99 -39.03
N VAL A 368 -33.20 -20.55 -39.03
CA VAL A 368 -32.00 -19.71 -39.12
C VAL A 368 -31.85 -19.33 -40.58
N GLN A 369 -32.28 -18.12 -40.94
CA GLN A 369 -31.78 -17.49 -42.16
C GLN A 369 -30.26 -17.42 -42.00
N ILE A 370 -29.54 -18.26 -42.75
CA ILE A 370 -28.10 -18.16 -42.93
C ILE A 370 -27.86 -16.80 -43.59
N ILE A 371 -27.50 -15.81 -42.77
CA ILE A 371 -26.91 -14.57 -43.27
C ILE A 371 -25.50 -14.95 -43.70
N ASP A 372 -25.22 -14.80 -44.98
CA ASP A 372 -23.90 -14.97 -45.57
C ASP A 372 -22.93 -13.97 -44.92
N GLY A 373 -22.09 -14.44 -43.98
CA GLY A 373 -21.08 -13.61 -43.33
C GLY A 373 -20.60 -14.17 -41.99
N SER A 374 -19.58 -15.04 -42.02
CA SER A 374 -18.82 -15.36 -40.80
C SER A 374 -18.30 -14.07 -40.14
N PRO A 375 -18.29 -13.97 -38.79
CA PRO A 375 -17.77 -12.81 -38.09
C PRO A 375 -16.36 -12.46 -38.58
N LYS A 376 -16.14 -11.19 -38.92
CA LYS A 376 -14.85 -10.70 -39.42
C LYS A 376 -14.06 -10.03 -38.31
N GLU A 377 -12.76 -9.85 -38.53
CA GLU A 377 -11.93 -8.99 -37.70
C GLU A 377 -12.46 -7.53 -37.71
N ILE A 378 -12.40 -6.86 -36.55
CA ILE A 378 -12.92 -5.48 -36.36
C ILE A 378 -11.81 -4.57 -35.84
N ASP A 379 -11.81 -3.30 -36.25
CA ASP A 379 -11.00 -2.24 -35.64
C ASP A 379 -11.65 -1.76 -34.34
N SER A 380 -10.86 -1.67 -33.27
CA SER A 380 -11.31 -1.22 -31.95
C SER A 380 -10.33 -0.20 -31.38
N LEU A 381 -10.80 0.96 -30.94
CA LEU A 381 -10.04 1.83 -30.07
C LEU A 381 -9.85 1.14 -28.72
N ALA A 382 -8.59 1.01 -28.29
CA ALA A 382 -8.24 0.37 -27.04
C ALA A 382 -7.14 1.14 -26.31
N ALA A 383 -7.16 1.07 -24.99
CA ALA A 383 -6.12 1.61 -24.12
C ALA A 383 -5.14 0.47 -23.77
N VAL A 384 -4.01 0.44 -24.48
CA VAL A 384 -3.01 -0.63 -24.37
C VAL A 384 -1.98 -0.26 -23.30
N SER A 385 -1.79 -1.16 -22.35
CA SER A 385 -0.74 -1.09 -21.35
C SER A 385 0.55 -1.69 -21.92
N LEU A 386 1.65 -0.95 -21.78
CA LEU A 386 2.99 -1.28 -22.25
C LEU A 386 3.92 -1.55 -21.06
N PRO A 387 5.01 -2.32 -21.24
CA PRO A 387 5.97 -2.52 -20.16
C PRO A 387 6.66 -1.20 -19.81
N ASP A 388 6.84 -0.94 -18.51
CA ASP A 388 7.56 0.22 -17.95
C ASP A 388 6.97 1.61 -18.27
N GLU A 389 5.75 1.66 -18.80
CA GLU A 389 4.99 2.88 -19.10
C GLU A 389 3.80 3.02 -18.14
N THR A 390 3.71 4.17 -17.48
CA THR A 390 2.62 4.46 -16.52
C THR A 390 1.32 4.84 -17.21
N ALA A 391 1.39 5.48 -18.39
CA ALA A 391 0.23 5.90 -19.16
C ALA A 391 -0.19 4.84 -20.19
N LEU A 392 -1.50 4.61 -20.32
CA LEU A 392 -2.05 3.72 -21.34
C LEU A 392 -2.00 4.37 -22.73
N GLN A 393 -1.63 3.58 -23.73
CA GLN A 393 -1.58 4.02 -25.13
C GLN A 393 -2.92 3.79 -25.80
N LEU A 394 -3.63 4.88 -26.12
CA LEU A 394 -4.86 4.83 -26.92
C LEU A 394 -4.53 4.59 -28.39
N VAL A 395 -4.82 3.39 -28.89
CA VAL A 395 -4.50 2.98 -30.26
C VAL A 395 -5.65 2.17 -30.86
N LYS A 396 -5.72 2.11 -32.19
CA LYS A 396 -6.63 1.20 -32.88
C LYS A 396 -5.99 -0.18 -33.00
N VAL A 397 -6.57 -1.17 -32.33
CA VAL A 397 -6.19 -2.58 -32.42
C VAL A 397 -7.15 -3.34 -33.33
N LYS A 398 -6.71 -4.49 -33.82
CA LYS A 398 -7.56 -5.48 -34.46
C LYS A 398 -8.11 -6.45 -33.43
N VAL A 399 -9.41 -6.75 -33.51
CA VAL A 399 -10.11 -7.73 -32.68
C VAL A 399 -10.58 -8.87 -33.56
N ALA A 400 -9.97 -10.04 -33.37
CA ALA A 400 -10.34 -11.26 -34.08
C ALA A 400 -11.80 -11.66 -33.78
N PRO A 401 -12.47 -12.40 -34.69
CA PRO A 401 -13.78 -12.98 -34.41
C PRO A 401 -13.72 -14.00 -33.27
N PRO A 402 -14.83 -14.24 -32.54
CA PRO A 402 -14.88 -15.25 -31.49
C PRO A 402 -14.76 -16.66 -32.08
N GLN A 403 -13.97 -17.52 -31.44
CA GLN A 403 -13.87 -18.95 -31.74
C GLN A 403 -14.84 -19.77 -30.88
N ALA A 404 -14.78 -21.10 -30.95
CA ALA A 404 -15.64 -21.99 -30.20
C ALA A 404 -15.65 -21.67 -28.69
N GLY A 405 -16.86 -21.53 -28.11
CA GLY A 405 -17.04 -21.18 -26.70
C GLY A 405 -16.74 -19.72 -26.32
N GLU A 406 -16.50 -18.85 -27.31
CA GLU A 406 -16.18 -17.43 -27.10
C GLU A 406 -17.31 -16.52 -27.58
N VAL A 407 -17.35 -15.32 -27.02
CA VAL A 407 -18.33 -14.28 -27.36
C VAL A 407 -17.58 -12.97 -27.56
N ARG A 408 -17.84 -12.30 -28.68
CA ARG A 408 -17.38 -10.92 -28.88
C ARG A 408 -18.45 -9.97 -28.39
N VAL A 409 -18.04 -9.02 -27.56
CA VAL A 409 -18.91 -8.03 -26.94
C VAL A 409 -18.46 -6.64 -27.33
N ARG A 410 -19.42 -5.74 -27.52
CA ARG A 410 -19.20 -4.31 -27.69
C ARG A 410 -19.44 -3.61 -26.36
N GLN A 411 -18.42 -2.96 -25.82
CA GLN A 411 -18.52 -2.26 -24.55
C GLN A 411 -19.50 -1.10 -24.67
N VAL A 412 -20.32 -0.92 -23.64
CA VAL A 412 -21.19 0.25 -23.45
C VAL A 412 -20.54 1.19 -22.44
N ALA A 413 -19.98 0.62 -21.37
CA ALA A 413 -19.21 1.36 -20.41
C ALA A 413 -18.22 0.46 -19.67
N ALA A 414 -17.11 1.05 -19.25
CA ALA A 414 -16.12 0.43 -18.37
C ALA A 414 -15.90 1.29 -17.12
N VAL A 415 -15.52 0.66 -16.02
CA VAL A 415 -15.22 1.35 -14.75
C VAL A 415 -13.78 1.00 -14.35
N PRO A 416 -12.85 1.96 -14.37
CA PRO A 416 -11.52 1.74 -13.84
C PRO A 416 -11.54 1.38 -12.35
N SER A 417 -10.75 0.38 -11.97
CA SER A 417 -10.65 -0.13 -10.60
C SER A 417 -9.22 -0.07 -10.07
N ARG A 418 -9.05 -0.23 -8.74
CA ARG A 418 -7.71 -0.32 -8.11
C ARG A 418 -6.93 -1.50 -8.67
N VAL A 419 -7.61 -2.60 -9.02
CA VAL A 419 -7.00 -3.79 -9.63
C VAL A 419 -6.31 -3.43 -10.94
N ASP A 420 -6.94 -2.59 -11.78
CA ASP A 420 -6.33 -2.12 -13.02
C ASP A 420 -5.09 -1.26 -12.75
N LEU A 421 -5.15 -0.39 -11.74
CA LEU A 421 -4.05 0.51 -11.37
C LEU A 421 -2.81 -0.26 -10.83
N VAL A 422 -3.01 -1.27 -9.98
CA VAL A 422 -1.89 -2.02 -9.38
C VAL A 422 -1.38 -3.15 -10.26
N ALA A 423 -2.15 -3.56 -11.28
CA ALA A 423 -1.79 -4.64 -12.19
C ALA A 423 -0.56 -4.31 -13.05
N GLU A 424 -0.07 -3.07 -13.13
CA GLU A 424 1.07 -2.60 -13.96
C GLU A 424 2.35 -3.46 -13.86
N LYS A 425 2.51 -4.32 -12.85
CA LYS A 425 3.67 -5.21 -12.72
C LYS A 425 3.41 -6.65 -13.17
N GLU A 426 2.15 -7.04 -13.34
CA GLU A 426 1.77 -8.37 -13.81
C GLU A 426 2.15 -8.54 -15.29
N LYS A 427 2.82 -9.62 -15.66
CA LYS A 427 3.03 -10.02 -17.06
C LYS A 427 1.86 -10.90 -17.53
N PRO A 428 1.59 -11.04 -18.85
CA PRO A 428 2.38 -10.57 -20.01
C PRO A 428 2.01 -9.18 -20.55
N TYR A 429 2.90 -8.64 -21.39
CA TYR A 429 2.79 -7.36 -22.10
C TYR A 429 3.07 -7.54 -23.60
N PRO A 430 2.56 -6.66 -24.49
CA PRO A 430 1.57 -5.60 -24.24
C PRO A 430 0.17 -6.17 -23.99
N ARG A 431 -0.74 -5.44 -23.32
CA ARG A 431 -2.08 -5.96 -22.99
C ARG A 431 -3.15 -4.88 -22.87
N ILE A 432 -4.41 -5.28 -22.84
CA ILE A 432 -5.56 -4.39 -22.57
C ILE A 432 -6.15 -4.73 -21.20
N LEU A 433 -6.14 -3.75 -20.28
CA LEU A 433 -6.70 -3.85 -18.93
C LEU A 433 -8.24 -3.71 -18.94
N GLY A 434 -8.84 -3.56 -17.76
CA GLY A 434 -10.28 -3.33 -17.59
C GLY A 434 -10.99 -4.58 -17.10
N LEU A 435 -11.34 -4.59 -15.82
CA LEU A 435 -12.05 -5.67 -15.15
C LEU A 435 -13.57 -5.45 -15.10
N GLU A 436 -14.00 -4.21 -14.88
CA GLU A 436 -15.41 -3.88 -14.65
C GLU A 436 -16.02 -3.25 -15.90
N SER A 437 -16.99 -3.92 -16.51
CA SER A 437 -17.69 -3.37 -17.67
C SER A 437 -19.08 -3.92 -17.91
N SER A 438 -19.80 -3.23 -18.77
CA SER A 438 -21.10 -3.61 -19.27
C SER A 438 -21.08 -3.53 -20.78
N ALA A 439 -21.68 -4.50 -21.45
CA ALA A 439 -21.53 -4.67 -22.87
C ALA A 439 -22.80 -5.24 -23.51
N VAL A 440 -22.82 -5.18 -24.84
CA VAL A 440 -23.81 -5.86 -25.68
C VAL A 440 -23.10 -6.93 -26.48
N VAL A 441 -23.70 -8.11 -26.60
CA VAL A 441 -23.16 -9.19 -27.44
C VAL A 441 -23.18 -8.74 -28.90
N GLU A 442 -22.03 -8.80 -29.56
CA GLU A 442 -21.87 -8.47 -30.99
C GLU A 442 -21.92 -9.76 -31.82
N ASP A 443 -21.10 -10.75 -31.48
CA ASP A 443 -21.01 -12.04 -32.17
C ASP A 443 -20.82 -13.19 -31.18
N VAL A 444 -21.23 -14.38 -31.59
CA VAL A 444 -21.00 -15.62 -30.83
C VAL A 444 -20.20 -16.61 -31.67
N GLY A 445 -19.26 -17.30 -31.03
CA GLY A 445 -18.50 -18.37 -31.66
C GLY A 445 -19.23 -19.71 -31.63
N GLU A 446 -18.62 -20.70 -32.27
CA GLU A 446 -19.19 -22.06 -32.39
C GLU A 446 -19.56 -22.66 -31.02
N GLY A 447 -20.71 -23.32 -30.94
CA GLY A 447 -21.17 -24.02 -29.73
C GLY A 447 -21.74 -23.12 -28.61
N VAL A 448 -21.71 -21.79 -28.77
CA VAL A 448 -22.35 -20.88 -27.81
C VAL A 448 -23.84 -20.78 -28.13
N VAL A 449 -24.69 -21.24 -27.20
CA VAL A 449 -26.15 -21.21 -27.33
C VAL A 449 -26.86 -20.31 -26.30
N GLU A 450 -26.17 -19.94 -25.22
CA GLU A 450 -26.72 -19.13 -24.12
C GLU A 450 -26.89 -17.63 -24.50
N PHE A 451 -26.10 -17.19 -25.47
CA PHE A 451 -26.00 -15.79 -25.90
C PHE A 451 -26.34 -15.65 -27.38
N GLN A 452 -26.87 -14.49 -27.74
CA GLN A 452 -27.06 -14.07 -29.13
C GLN A 452 -26.76 -12.58 -29.29
N PRO A 453 -26.44 -12.11 -30.51
CA PRO A 453 -26.25 -10.68 -30.78
C PRO A 453 -27.38 -9.81 -30.22
N GLY A 454 -27.03 -8.69 -29.60
CA GLY A 454 -27.97 -7.76 -28.97
C GLY A 454 -28.39 -8.11 -27.52
N ASP A 455 -27.85 -9.17 -26.93
CA ASP A 455 -28.02 -9.44 -25.50
C ASP A 455 -27.22 -8.46 -24.64
N HIS A 456 -27.82 -8.00 -23.54
CA HIS A 456 -27.14 -7.15 -22.55
C HIS A 456 -26.40 -8.05 -21.56
N VAL A 457 -25.13 -7.72 -21.31
CA VAL A 457 -24.23 -8.61 -20.57
C VAL A 457 -23.23 -7.85 -19.71
N ILE A 458 -22.76 -8.53 -18.66
CA ILE A 458 -21.63 -8.11 -17.82
C ILE A 458 -20.51 -9.14 -18.01
N PRO A 459 -19.39 -8.78 -18.66
CA PRO A 459 -18.16 -9.57 -18.59
C PRO A 459 -17.66 -9.66 -17.15
N CYS A 460 -17.30 -10.85 -16.70
CA CYS A 460 -16.88 -11.10 -15.33
C CYS A 460 -15.59 -11.93 -15.29
N TYR A 461 -14.62 -11.45 -14.53
CA TYR A 461 -13.34 -12.13 -14.31
C TYR A 461 -13.48 -13.49 -13.57
N HIS A 462 -14.62 -13.72 -12.92
CA HIS A 462 -15.00 -15.02 -12.37
C HIS A 462 -15.97 -15.77 -13.28
N ALA A 463 -15.47 -16.82 -13.90
CA ALA A 463 -16.29 -17.72 -14.71
C ALA A 463 -17.24 -18.58 -13.87
N HIS A 464 -18.29 -19.09 -14.52
CA HIS A 464 -19.17 -20.12 -13.98
C HIS A 464 -19.62 -21.07 -15.09
N CYS A 465 -19.11 -22.30 -15.09
CA CYS A 465 -19.54 -23.34 -16.04
C CYS A 465 -20.62 -24.28 -15.48
N GLY A 466 -20.90 -24.24 -14.18
CA GLY A 466 -21.89 -25.12 -13.51
C GLY A 466 -21.46 -26.57 -13.29
N GLU A 467 -20.45 -27.07 -14.01
CA GLU A 467 -20.16 -28.51 -14.06
C GLU A 467 -18.82 -28.93 -13.44
N CYS A 468 -17.84 -28.03 -13.34
CA CYS A 468 -16.52 -28.35 -12.80
C CYS A 468 -16.54 -28.56 -11.27
N GLY A 469 -15.46 -29.13 -10.74
CA GLY A 469 -15.32 -29.40 -9.31
C GLY A 469 -15.50 -28.14 -8.46
N GLY A 470 -14.88 -27.03 -8.87
CA GLY A 470 -15.05 -25.75 -8.19
C GLY A 470 -16.46 -25.16 -8.24
N CYS A 471 -17.22 -25.35 -9.32
CA CYS A 471 -18.64 -24.94 -9.40
C CYS A 471 -19.57 -25.82 -8.54
N LYS A 472 -19.26 -27.12 -8.43
CA LYS A 472 -20.04 -28.08 -7.64
C LYS A 472 -19.76 -27.99 -6.13
N ALA A 473 -18.57 -27.54 -5.75
CA ALA A 473 -18.22 -27.36 -4.34
C ALA A 473 -19.08 -26.28 -3.66
N ALA A 474 -19.64 -26.61 -2.49
CA ALA A 474 -20.54 -25.72 -1.74
C ALA A 474 -19.84 -24.43 -1.26
N GLU A 475 -18.57 -24.55 -0.84
CA GLU A 475 -17.79 -23.45 -0.26
C GLU A 475 -16.90 -22.72 -1.30
N SER A 476 -17.14 -22.94 -2.60
CA SER A 476 -16.33 -22.34 -3.67
C SER A 476 -17.18 -21.57 -4.68
N ASN A 477 -16.59 -20.49 -5.19
CA ASN A 477 -16.99 -19.80 -6.40
C ASN A 477 -15.88 -19.76 -7.47
N PHE A 478 -14.84 -20.57 -7.31
CA PHE A 478 -13.77 -20.68 -8.30
C PHE A 478 -14.14 -21.68 -9.39
N CYS A 479 -14.16 -21.24 -10.63
CA CYS A 479 -14.42 -22.10 -11.78
C CYS A 479 -13.11 -22.45 -12.49
N ASP A 480 -12.89 -23.75 -12.69
CA ASP A 480 -11.68 -24.27 -13.34
C ASP A 480 -11.68 -24.12 -14.87
N SER A 481 -12.81 -23.74 -15.47
CA SER A 481 -13.01 -23.89 -16.92
C SER A 481 -12.11 -23.01 -17.79
N VAL A 482 -11.74 -21.83 -17.30
CA VAL A 482 -11.00 -20.83 -18.11
C VAL A 482 -9.80 -20.21 -17.39
N HIS A 483 -9.68 -20.38 -16.06
CA HIS A 483 -8.66 -19.70 -15.26
C HIS A 483 -7.22 -19.98 -15.75
N HIS A 484 -6.96 -21.20 -16.21
CA HIS A 484 -5.67 -21.60 -16.78
C HIS A 484 -5.29 -20.84 -18.07
N ALA A 485 -6.26 -20.28 -18.79
CA ALA A 485 -6.04 -19.47 -19.98
C ALA A 485 -6.05 -17.97 -19.64
N THR A 486 -7.06 -17.52 -18.87
CA THR A 486 -7.20 -16.09 -18.52
C THR A 486 -6.05 -15.56 -17.67
N SER A 487 -5.45 -16.39 -16.80
CA SER A 487 -4.24 -16.04 -16.04
C SER A 487 -3.00 -15.78 -16.91
N ARG A 488 -2.99 -16.32 -18.13
CA ARG A 488 -1.91 -16.11 -19.12
C ARG A 488 -2.28 -15.06 -20.18
N GLY A 489 -3.45 -14.44 -20.06
CA GLY A 489 -3.93 -13.43 -21.01
C GLY A 489 -4.30 -13.98 -22.38
N VAL A 490 -4.75 -15.23 -22.46
CA VAL A 490 -5.09 -15.91 -23.72
C VAL A 490 -6.44 -16.64 -23.64
N MET A 491 -6.96 -17.07 -24.79
CA MET A 491 -8.19 -17.83 -24.88
C MET A 491 -7.98 -19.34 -24.75
N VAL A 492 -9.05 -20.09 -24.45
CA VAL A 492 -8.97 -21.55 -24.23
C VAL A 492 -8.85 -22.29 -25.57
N ALA A 493 -9.56 -21.82 -26.60
CA ALA A 493 -9.68 -22.52 -27.88
C ALA A 493 -8.32 -22.78 -28.56
N ASP A 494 -7.41 -21.81 -28.49
CA ASP A 494 -6.13 -21.86 -29.21
C ASP A 494 -4.92 -21.35 -28.42
N SER A 495 -5.08 -21.01 -27.13
CA SER A 495 -4.02 -20.42 -26.30
C SER A 495 -3.39 -19.15 -26.88
N ARG A 496 -4.16 -18.39 -27.67
CA ARG A 496 -3.75 -17.09 -28.22
C ARG A 496 -4.67 -15.97 -27.77
N PRO A 497 -4.22 -14.71 -27.78
CA PRO A 497 -5.12 -13.58 -27.57
C PRO A 497 -6.01 -13.33 -28.80
N ARG A 498 -6.93 -12.38 -28.66
CA ARG A 498 -7.84 -11.94 -29.75
C ARG A 498 -7.57 -10.52 -30.21
N PHE A 499 -6.56 -9.88 -29.63
CA PHE A 499 -6.14 -8.53 -29.98
C PHE A 499 -4.79 -8.54 -30.68
N SER A 500 -4.64 -7.68 -31.69
CA SER A 500 -3.33 -7.42 -32.31
C SER A 500 -3.16 -5.95 -32.69
N TYR A 501 -1.91 -5.49 -32.66
CA TYR A 501 -1.50 -4.18 -33.17
C TYR A 501 -0.40 -4.39 -34.21
N GLY A 502 -0.75 -4.24 -35.49
CA GLY A 502 0.11 -4.67 -36.60
C GLY A 502 0.33 -6.19 -36.54
N SER A 503 1.60 -6.61 -36.49
CA SER A 503 1.98 -8.03 -36.33
C SER A 503 2.10 -8.48 -34.88
N THR A 504 1.89 -7.58 -33.91
CA THR A 504 2.13 -7.85 -32.50
C THR A 504 0.84 -8.28 -31.82
N GLU A 505 0.87 -9.41 -31.12
CA GLU A 505 -0.24 -9.84 -30.26
C GLU A 505 -0.34 -8.96 -29.02
N VAL A 506 -1.58 -8.64 -28.61
CA VAL A 506 -1.88 -7.87 -27.41
C VAL A 506 -2.68 -8.78 -26.46
N TYR A 507 -2.16 -9.01 -25.27
CA TYR A 507 -2.72 -9.99 -24.34
C TYR A 507 -4.01 -9.49 -23.67
N HIS A 508 -4.83 -10.45 -23.25
CA HIS A 508 -6.01 -10.19 -22.43
C HIS A 508 -5.64 -9.95 -20.96
N PHE A 509 -6.53 -9.31 -20.22
CA PHE A 509 -6.44 -9.10 -18.79
C PHE A 509 -7.67 -9.71 -18.10
N LYS A 510 -7.41 -10.67 -17.21
CA LYS A 510 -8.42 -11.39 -16.39
C LYS A 510 -9.63 -11.94 -17.18
N GLY A 511 -9.49 -12.13 -18.50
CA GLY A 511 -10.53 -12.66 -19.38
C GLY A 511 -11.64 -11.66 -19.74
N THR A 512 -11.46 -10.36 -19.48
CA THR A 512 -12.44 -9.30 -19.77
C THR A 512 -11.90 -8.27 -20.77
N SER A 513 -10.72 -7.71 -20.48
CA SER A 513 -10.07 -6.64 -21.28
C SER A 513 -11.03 -5.54 -21.69
N ALA A 514 -11.66 -4.90 -20.72
CA ALA A 514 -12.74 -3.94 -20.94
C ALA A 514 -12.31 -2.58 -21.49
N PHE A 515 -11.02 -2.23 -21.47
CA PHE A 515 -10.54 -0.95 -22.02
C PHE A 515 -10.32 -1.03 -23.54
N SER A 516 -11.36 -1.44 -24.26
CA SER A 516 -11.41 -1.57 -25.72
C SER A 516 -12.87 -1.52 -26.16
N GLU A 517 -13.22 -0.82 -27.24
CA GLU A 517 -14.61 -0.75 -27.75
C GLU A 517 -15.23 -2.13 -27.95
N TYR A 518 -14.43 -3.10 -28.40
CA TYR A 518 -14.80 -4.50 -28.51
C TYR A 518 -13.82 -5.40 -27.77
N SER A 519 -14.33 -6.46 -27.15
CA SER A 519 -13.52 -7.49 -26.50
C SER A 519 -14.07 -8.87 -26.82
N VAL A 520 -13.21 -9.90 -26.79
CA VAL A 520 -13.64 -11.30 -26.90
C VAL A 520 -13.42 -11.97 -25.56
N VAL A 521 -14.46 -12.61 -25.03
CA VAL A 521 -14.45 -13.26 -23.72
C VAL A 521 -14.97 -14.69 -23.84
N HIS A 522 -14.68 -15.52 -22.85
CA HIS A 522 -15.27 -16.86 -22.77
C HIS A 522 -16.75 -16.76 -22.40
N ALA A 523 -17.61 -17.59 -23.00
CA ALA A 523 -19.04 -17.64 -22.64
C ALA A 523 -19.28 -17.96 -21.15
N HIS A 524 -18.39 -18.73 -20.51
CA HIS A 524 -18.46 -19.00 -19.07
C HIS A 524 -18.18 -17.79 -18.19
N SER A 525 -17.54 -16.75 -18.73
CA SER A 525 -17.20 -15.49 -18.04
C SER A 525 -18.20 -14.37 -18.35
N LEU A 526 -19.32 -14.66 -18.99
CA LEU A 526 -20.30 -13.68 -19.41
C LEU A 526 -21.61 -13.85 -18.64
N ILE A 527 -22.16 -12.76 -18.10
CA ILE A 527 -23.40 -12.80 -17.31
C ILE A 527 -24.49 -12.10 -18.13
N LYS A 528 -25.56 -12.82 -18.44
CA LYS A 528 -26.75 -12.25 -19.10
C LYS A 528 -27.56 -11.43 -18.12
N VAL A 529 -27.96 -10.22 -18.51
CA VAL A 529 -28.78 -9.33 -17.68
C VAL A 529 -30.01 -8.85 -18.44
N ARG A 530 -31.02 -8.42 -17.69
CA ARG A 530 -32.26 -7.87 -18.22
C ARG A 530 -32.01 -6.60 -19.05
N LYS A 531 -32.73 -6.47 -20.17
CA LYS A 531 -32.49 -5.41 -21.16
C LYS A 531 -32.98 -4.02 -20.74
N ASP A 532 -33.90 -3.95 -19.79
CA ASP A 532 -34.48 -2.72 -19.26
C ASP A 532 -33.65 -2.09 -18.14
N ALA A 533 -32.58 -2.76 -17.68
CA ALA A 533 -31.68 -2.19 -16.69
C ALA A 533 -30.73 -1.15 -17.32
N PRO A 534 -30.40 -0.05 -16.61
CA PRO A 534 -29.39 0.94 -17.00
C PRO A 534 -27.99 0.35 -17.23
N LEU A 535 -27.76 -0.19 -18.43
CA LEU A 535 -26.62 -1.07 -18.72
C LEU A 535 -25.27 -0.48 -18.33
N ALA A 536 -25.04 0.79 -18.61
CA ALA A 536 -23.77 1.48 -18.37
C ALA A 536 -23.29 1.49 -16.91
N TYR A 537 -24.18 1.23 -15.95
CA TYR A 537 -23.86 1.23 -14.52
C TYR A 537 -23.64 -0.19 -13.97
N LEU A 538 -24.08 -1.20 -14.72
CA LEU A 538 -24.08 -2.59 -14.25
C LEU A 538 -22.66 -3.19 -14.16
N GLY A 539 -21.66 -2.59 -14.79
CA GLY A 539 -20.28 -3.07 -14.72
C GLY A 539 -19.73 -3.17 -13.30
N LEU A 540 -20.20 -2.31 -12.39
CA LEU A 540 -19.87 -2.35 -10.95
C LEU A 540 -20.25 -3.68 -10.30
N LEU A 541 -21.33 -4.32 -10.77
CA LEU A 541 -21.81 -5.61 -10.27
C LEU A 541 -20.99 -6.80 -10.84
N GLY A 542 -20.11 -6.54 -11.80
CA GLY A 542 -19.09 -7.49 -12.27
C GLY A 542 -17.76 -7.43 -11.50
N GLY A 543 -17.62 -6.50 -10.54
CA GLY A 543 -16.35 -6.22 -9.86
C GLY A 543 -16.46 -5.91 -8.36
N GLY A 544 -15.80 -4.83 -7.93
CA GLY A 544 -15.54 -4.52 -6.52
C GLY A 544 -16.79 -4.30 -5.68
N VAL A 545 -17.85 -3.69 -6.24
CA VAL A 545 -19.11 -3.47 -5.51
C VAL A 545 -19.77 -4.82 -5.18
N ALA A 546 -19.93 -5.71 -6.17
CA ALA A 546 -20.47 -7.05 -5.90
C ALA A 546 -19.58 -7.81 -4.91
N ALA A 547 -18.25 -7.73 -5.05
CA ALA A 547 -17.33 -8.37 -4.12
C ALA A 547 -17.53 -7.90 -2.67
N ALA A 548 -17.71 -6.60 -2.46
CA ALA A 548 -17.97 -6.00 -1.15
C ALA A 548 -19.34 -6.38 -0.56
N LEU A 549 -20.39 -6.44 -1.37
CA LEU A 549 -21.71 -6.90 -0.91
C LEU A 549 -21.64 -8.36 -0.42
N GLY A 550 -21.01 -9.22 -1.21
CA GLY A 550 -20.84 -10.63 -0.88
C GLY A 550 -19.88 -10.88 0.29
N ALA A 551 -18.91 -9.99 0.51
CA ALA A 551 -18.06 -10.02 1.70
C ALA A 551 -18.88 -10.00 2.99
N VAL A 552 -19.98 -9.24 3.02
CA VAL A 552 -20.88 -9.15 4.16
C VAL A 552 -21.87 -10.32 4.17
N TRP A 553 -22.58 -10.55 3.06
CA TRP A 553 -23.71 -11.48 3.04
C TRP A 553 -23.30 -12.96 2.94
N ASN A 554 -22.26 -13.27 2.17
CA ASN A 554 -21.89 -14.66 1.87
C ASN A 554 -20.72 -15.15 2.73
N VAL A 555 -19.65 -14.35 2.83
CA VAL A 555 -18.41 -14.72 3.53
C VAL A 555 -18.50 -14.38 5.02
N GLY A 556 -18.80 -13.12 5.33
CA GLY A 556 -19.05 -12.65 6.70
C GLY A 556 -20.25 -13.37 7.32
N ARG A 557 -21.34 -13.50 6.54
CA ARG A 557 -22.66 -13.96 6.99
C ARG A 557 -23.11 -13.16 8.21
N VAL A 558 -23.03 -11.83 8.10
CA VAL A 558 -23.26 -10.90 9.21
C VAL A 558 -24.66 -11.05 9.78
N GLN A 559 -24.76 -11.17 11.10
CA GLN A 559 -26.03 -11.31 11.81
C GLN A 559 -26.63 -9.95 12.18
N ARG A 560 -27.96 -9.91 12.27
CA ARG A 560 -28.69 -8.74 12.76
C ARG A 560 -28.19 -8.34 14.16
N GLY A 561 -27.97 -7.05 14.37
CA GLY A 561 -27.47 -6.48 15.62
C GLY A 561 -25.95 -6.56 15.79
N ALA A 562 -25.21 -7.19 14.87
CA ALA A 562 -23.77 -7.28 14.94
C ALA A 562 -23.08 -5.90 14.90
N SER A 563 -21.90 -5.84 15.51
CA SER A 563 -21.00 -4.70 15.45
C SER A 563 -19.92 -4.92 14.40
N ALA A 564 -19.66 -3.90 13.57
CA ALA A 564 -18.71 -3.98 12.48
C ALA A 564 -17.82 -2.73 12.39
N VAL A 565 -16.57 -2.95 12.01
CA VAL A 565 -15.60 -1.90 11.65
C VAL A 565 -15.27 -2.01 10.18
N VAL A 566 -15.30 -0.90 9.45
CA VAL A 566 -14.99 -0.84 8.02
C VAL A 566 -13.79 0.08 7.82
N PHE A 567 -12.65 -0.49 7.41
CA PHE A 567 -11.44 0.25 7.12
C PHE A 567 -11.39 0.64 5.65
N GLY A 568 -11.45 1.95 5.37
CA GLY A 568 -11.57 2.52 4.03
C GLY A 568 -13.03 2.77 3.64
N ALA A 569 -13.34 4.00 3.22
CA ALA A 569 -14.67 4.44 2.81
C ALA A 569 -14.71 4.90 1.34
N GLN A 570 -14.03 4.15 0.46
CA GLN A 570 -14.21 4.22 -1.00
C GLN A 570 -15.37 3.31 -1.44
N ALA A 571 -15.55 3.04 -2.74
CA ALA A 571 -16.72 2.30 -3.24
C ALA A 571 -16.92 0.94 -2.54
N GLU A 572 -15.86 0.14 -2.37
CA GLU A 572 -15.93 -1.14 -1.66
C GLU A 572 -16.35 -0.96 -0.20
N GLY A 573 -15.79 0.05 0.48
CA GLY A 573 -16.15 0.37 1.86
C GLY A 573 -17.59 0.83 2.01
N LEU A 574 -18.06 1.70 1.10
CA LEU A 574 -19.45 2.15 1.04
C LEU A 574 -20.40 0.98 0.74
N ALA A 575 -20.00 0.06 -0.14
CA ALA A 575 -20.76 -1.16 -0.43
C ALA A 575 -20.82 -2.12 0.77
N VAL A 576 -19.72 -2.29 1.52
CA VAL A 576 -19.73 -3.02 2.78
C VAL A 576 -20.68 -2.34 3.78
N ILE A 577 -20.64 -1.02 3.94
CA ILE A 577 -21.54 -0.29 4.83
C ILE A 577 -23.00 -0.49 4.42
N ALA A 578 -23.35 -0.33 3.14
CA ALA A 578 -24.71 -0.56 2.65
C ALA A 578 -25.17 -2.00 2.90
N ALA A 579 -24.30 -2.98 2.67
CA ALA A 579 -24.61 -4.38 2.91
C ALA A 579 -24.80 -4.69 4.41
N LEU A 580 -24.01 -4.06 5.29
CA LEU A 580 -24.16 -4.16 6.75
C LEU A 580 -25.49 -3.58 7.22
N VAL A 581 -25.90 -2.43 6.67
CA VAL A 581 -27.20 -1.82 6.95
C VAL A 581 -28.33 -2.75 6.53
N LYS A 582 -28.28 -3.31 5.30
CA LYS A 582 -29.29 -4.25 4.81
C LYS A 582 -29.33 -5.56 5.62
N ALA A 583 -28.18 -6.02 6.13
CA ALA A 583 -28.08 -7.16 7.04
C ALA A 583 -28.61 -6.84 8.46
N GLY A 584 -28.88 -5.57 8.77
CA GLY A 584 -29.38 -5.13 10.07
C GLY A 584 -28.31 -5.07 11.15
N ALA A 585 -27.05 -4.78 10.80
CA ALA A 585 -25.97 -4.53 11.75
C ALA A 585 -26.33 -3.37 12.70
N GLY A 586 -25.95 -3.48 13.98
CA GLY A 586 -26.35 -2.52 15.02
C GLY A 586 -25.39 -1.34 15.17
N LYS A 587 -24.07 -1.60 15.09
CA LYS A 587 -23.03 -0.55 15.16
C LYS A 587 -22.08 -0.71 13.98
N ILE A 588 -21.88 0.35 13.22
CA ILE A 588 -21.00 0.37 12.05
C ILE A 588 -20.04 1.54 12.22
N VAL A 589 -18.76 1.25 12.48
CA VAL A 589 -17.70 2.25 12.58
C VAL A 589 -16.97 2.32 11.24
N ALA A 590 -17.04 3.45 10.54
CA ALA A 590 -16.24 3.71 9.36
C ALA A 590 -14.92 4.39 9.74
N VAL A 591 -13.80 3.87 9.23
CA VAL A 591 -12.45 4.38 9.48
C VAL A 591 -11.83 4.82 8.17
N ASP A 592 -11.60 6.13 8.00
CA ASP A 592 -10.96 6.68 6.80
C ASP A 592 -10.23 7.99 7.13
N PRO A 593 -9.03 8.24 6.56
CA PRO A 593 -8.29 9.47 6.80
C PRO A 593 -8.93 10.73 6.21
N TYR A 594 -9.85 10.60 5.24
CA TYR A 594 -10.49 11.73 4.58
C TYR A 594 -11.87 11.98 5.14
N SER A 595 -12.09 13.17 5.72
CA SER A 595 -13.38 13.54 6.28
C SER A 595 -14.51 13.53 5.23
N SER A 596 -14.22 13.88 3.97
CA SER A 596 -15.20 13.80 2.88
C SER A 596 -15.73 12.38 2.64
N ARG A 597 -14.87 11.36 2.79
CA ARG A 597 -15.25 9.95 2.68
C ARG A 597 -16.03 9.47 3.90
N LEU A 598 -15.70 9.98 5.09
CA LEU A 598 -16.47 9.71 6.30
C LEU A 598 -17.88 10.33 6.24
N ASP A 599 -18.01 11.54 5.69
CA ASP A 599 -19.31 12.18 5.45
C ASP A 599 -20.16 11.32 4.50
N MET A 600 -19.54 10.73 3.47
CA MET A 600 -20.20 9.77 2.60
C MET A 600 -20.57 8.49 3.36
N ALA A 601 -19.65 7.88 4.10
CA ALA A 601 -19.90 6.69 4.90
C ALA A 601 -21.10 6.87 5.85
N GLN A 602 -21.23 8.04 6.47
CA GLN A 602 -22.37 8.37 7.32
C GLN A 602 -23.69 8.38 6.56
N LYS A 603 -23.74 9.01 5.38
CA LYS A 603 -24.93 9.01 4.51
C LYS A 603 -25.35 7.61 4.09
N TRP A 604 -24.38 6.72 3.91
CA TRP A 604 -24.60 5.32 3.52
C TRP A 604 -24.95 4.42 4.72
N GLY A 605 -24.91 4.94 5.94
CA GLY A 605 -25.44 4.30 7.14
C GLY A 605 -24.40 3.89 8.19
N ALA A 606 -23.15 4.35 8.08
CA ALA A 606 -22.21 4.23 9.19
C ALA A 606 -22.73 4.99 10.42
N THR A 607 -22.76 4.33 11.57
CA THR A 607 -23.29 4.90 12.83
C THR A 607 -22.26 5.76 13.56
N SER A 608 -20.98 5.49 13.32
CA SER A 608 -19.84 6.14 13.95
C SER A 608 -18.73 6.34 12.92
N LEU A 609 -18.00 7.44 13.04
CA LEU A 609 -16.95 7.83 12.10
C LEU A 609 -15.65 8.01 12.87
N LEU A 610 -14.55 7.56 12.28
CA LEU A 610 -13.22 7.70 12.85
C LEU A 610 -12.23 8.15 11.80
N ASN A 611 -11.72 9.38 11.96
CA ASN A 611 -10.54 9.83 11.23
C ASN A 611 -9.28 9.52 12.09
N PRO A 612 -8.40 8.59 11.66
CA PRO A 612 -7.21 8.23 12.43
C PRO A 612 -6.25 9.41 12.66
N TYR A 613 -6.29 10.44 11.83
CA TYR A 613 -5.41 11.62 11.95
C TYR A 613 -5.98 12.73 12.82
N SER A 614 -7.24 12.61 13.24
CA SER A 614 -7.90 13.58 14.13
C SER A 614 -7.89 13.14 15.60
N LEU A 615 -7.18 12.05 15.92
CA LEU A 615 -7.09 11.53 17.27
C LEU A 615 -6.23 12.43 18.17
N PRO A 616 -6.63 12.65 19.44
CA PRO A 616 -5.76 13.31 20.41
C PRO A 616 -4.44 12.56 20.60
N GLU A 617 -3.39 13.29 20.97
CA GLU A 617 -2.09 12.70 21.25
C GLU A 617 -2.18 11.60 22.32
N GLY A 618 -1.60 10.44 22.03
CA GLY A 618 -1.61 9.27 22.93
C GLY A 618 -2.84 8.36 22.83
N VAL A 619 -3.88 8.74 22.07
CA VAL A 619 -5.03 7.86 21.82
C VAL A 619 -4.76 6.96 20.61
N SER A 620 -4.87 5.65 20.79
CA SER A 620 -4.71 4.71 19.68
C SER A 620 -6.01 4.55 18.88
N ILE A 621 -5.88 4.21 17.59
CA ILE A 621 -7.02 3.89 16.71
C ILE A 621 -7.87 2.77 17.32
N LYS A 622 -7.19 1.75 17.87
CA LYS A 622 -7.84 0.63 18.56
C LYS A 622 -8.72 1.12 19.71
N ASP A 623 -8.17 1.92 20.61
CA ASP A 623 -8.91 2.36 21.80
C ASP A 623 -10.14 3.19 21.44
N GLU A 624 -10.03 4.06 20.44
CA GLU A 624 -11.18 4.85 19.99
C GLU A 624 -12.25 3.96 19.30
N ILE A 625 -11.84 2.97 18.49
CA ILE A 625 -12.79 1.99 17.92
C ILE A 625 -13.51 1.23 19.02
N LEU A 626 -12.78 0.72 20.01
CA LEU A 626 -13.33 -0.02 21.14
C LEU A 626 -14.31 0.83 21.94
N LYS A 627 -14.02 2.13 22.11
CA LYS A 627 -14.93 3.09 22.74
C LYS A 627 -16.20 3.32 21.93
N LEU A 628 -16.10 3.49 20.60
CA LEU A 628 -17.25 3.69 19.72
C LEU A 628 -18.16 2.44 19.66
N ILE A 629 -17.55 1.26 19.62
CA ILE A 629 -18.26 -0.03 19.65
C ILE A 629 -18.77 -0.36 21.06
N GLY A 630 -18.06 0.06 22.10
CA GLY A 630 -18.27 -0.33 23.51
C GLY A 630 -17.58 -1.65 23.91
N SER A 631 -16.91 -2.30 22.96
CA SER A 631 -16.12 -3.53 23.11
C SER A 631 -15.28 -3.73 21.84
N THR A 632 -14.61 -4.87 21.68
CA THR A 632 -14.20 -5.34 20.35
C THR A 632 -15.41 -5.64 19.46
N ALA A 633 -15.25 -5.57 18.14
CA ALA A 633 -16.31 -5.75 17.15
C ALA A 633 -16.53 -7.24 16.79
N ASP A 634 -17.72 -7.57 16.29
CA ASP A 634 -18.01 -8.91 15.76
C ASP A 634 -17.35 -9.13 14.39
N PHE A 635 -17.24 -8.07 13.60
CA PHE A 635 -16.64 -8.08 12.27
C PHE A 635 -15.68 -6.90 12.05
N ALA A 636 -14.61 -7.13 11.31
CA ALA A 636 -13.84 -6.06 10.68
C ALA A 636 -13.67 -6.34 9.19
N PHE A 637 -13.85 -5.31 8.37
CA PHE A 637 -13.71 -5.35 6.93
C PHE A 637 -12.55 -4.47 6.50
N ASP A 638 -11.55 -5.06 5.85
CA ASP A 638 -10.48 -4.30 5.19
C ASP A 638 -10.87 -4.03 3.74
N CYS A 639 -11.23 -2.78 3.45
CA CYS A 639 -11.60 -2.31 2.12
C CYS A 639 -10.50 -1.46 1.48
N ARG A 640 -9.30 -1.39 2.09
CA ARG A 640 -8.13 -0.71 1.51
C ARG A 640 -7.18 -1.70 0.86
N GLY A 641 -6.95 -2.85 1.49
CA GLY A 641 -5.97 -3.83 1.04
C GLY A 641 -4.52 -3.40 1.30
N ASP A 642 -4.32 -2.39 2.14
CA ASP A 642 -2.99 -1.99 2.61
C ASP A 642 -2.52 -2.98 3.67
N LEU A 643 -1.51 -3.79 3.34
CA LEU A 643 -1.04 -4.88 4.20
C LEU A 643 -0.57 -4.37 5.58
N GLU A 644 -0.13 -3.11 5.69
CA GLU A 644 0.28 -2.50 6.96
C GLU A 644 -0.90 -2.27 7.92
N LEU A 645 -2.14 -2.27 7.42
CA LEU A 645 -3.35 -2.19 8.25
C LEU A 645 -3.74 -3.52 8.89
N ALA A 646 -3.26 -4.65 8.36
CA ALA A 646 -3.69 -5.97 8.81
C ALA A 646 -3.60 -6.20 10.34
N PRO A 647 -2.55 -5.76 11.06
CA PRO A 647 -2.52 -5.86 12.52
C PRO A 647 -3.66 -5.08 13.20
N SER A 648 -3.95 -3.87 12.72
CA SER A 648 -4.99 -3.01 13.29
C SER A 648 -6.39 -3.57 13.04
N VAL A 649 -6.60 -4.23 11.89
CA VAL A 649 -7.86 -4.94 11.56
C VAL A 649 -8.08 -6.10 12.53
N LEU A 650 -7.03 -6.87 12.85
CA LEU A 650 -7.12 -8.01 13.77
C LEU A 650 -7.31 -7.58 15.24
N GLU A 651 -6.69 -6.49 15.65
CA GLU A 651 -6.69 -6.02 17.05
C GLU A 651 -8.05 -5.53 17.56
N VAL A 652 -9.00 -5.23 16.66
CA VAL A 652 -10.30 -4.63 16.99
C VAL A 652 -11.45 -5.62 17.01
N VAL A 653 -11.20 -6.89 16.66
CA VAL A 653 -12.23 -7.93 16.54
C VAL A 653 -12.23 -8.85 17.76
N LYS A 654 -13.41 -9.36 18.13
CA LYS A 654 -13.56 -10.38 19.17
C LYS A 654 -12.79 -11.65 18.80
N GLU A 655 -12.41 -12.47 19.77
CA GLU A 655 -11.67 -13.72 19.50
C GLU A 655 -12.41 -14.64 18.51
N TRP A 656 -13.75 -14.73 18.61
CA TRP A 656 -14.60 -15.47 17.66
C TRP A 656 -15.10 -14.63 16.47
N GLY A 657 -14.76 -13.34 16.41
CA GLY A 657 -15.20 -12.46 15.35
C GLY A 657 -14.39 -12.64 14.06
N LYS A 658 -14.92 -12.18 12.93
CA LYS A 658 -14.31 -12.39 11.62
C LYS A 658 -13.63 -11.13 11.11
N CYS A 659 -12.40 -11.27 10.64
CA CYS A 659 -11.77 -10.28 9.77
C CYS A 659 -12.00 -10.69 8.32
N VAL A 660 -12.47 -9.77 7.48
CA VAL A 660 -12.83 -10.03 6.10
C VAL A 660 -12.09 -9.04 5.20
N THR A 661 -11.15 -9.54 4.38
CA THR A 661 -10.36 -8.68 3.49
C THR A 661 -11.02 -8.60 2.12
N VAL A 662 -11.37 -7.39 1.71
CA VAL A 662 -12.03 -7.06 0.43
C VAL A 662 -11.09 -6.32 -0.50
N GLY A 663 -10.32 -5.37 0.03
CA GLY A 663 -9.39 -4.54 -0.75
C GLY A 663 -8.27 -5.36 -1.38
N THR A 664 -7.82 -4.95 -2.56
CA THR A 664 -6.72 -5.61 -3.26
C THR A 664 -5.40 -5.41 -2.50
N PRO A 665 -4.70 -6.50 -2.11
CA PRO A 665 -3.46 -6.43 -1.36
C PRO A 665 -2.38 -5.59 -2.05
N HIS A 666 -1.79 -4.65 -1.33
CA HIS A 666 -0.62 -3.87 -1.73
C HIS A 666 0.18 -3.42 -0.50
N GLY A 667 1.41 -2.98 -0.72
CA GLY A 667 2.35 -2.61 0.35
C GLY A 667 3.38 -3.70 0.63
N PRO A 668 4.24 -3.52 1.64
CA PRO A 668 5.22 -4.52 2.04
C PRO A 668 4.55 -5.73 2.68
N ASP A 669 5.23 -6.88 2.63
CA ASP A 669 4.80 -8.06 3.38
C ASP A 669 4.77 -7.78 4.88
N VAL A 670 3.72 -8.23 5.58
CA VAL A 670 3.55 -8.03 7.02
C VAL A 670 3.51 -9.37 7.75
N LEU A 671 4.33 -9.50 8.79
CA LEU A 671 4.32 -10.66 9.67
C LEU A 671 3.32 -10.47 10.82
N LEU A 672 2.23 -11.22 10.78
CA LEU A 672 1.23 -11.23 11.85
C LEU A 672 1.62 -12.26 12.91
N ARG A 673 2.07 -11.79 14.08
CA ARG A 673 2.32 -12.65 15.24
C ARG A 673 1.07 -12.70 16.11
N SER A 674 0.48 -13.89 16.25
CA SER A 674 -0.56 -14.15 17.23
C SER A 674 -0.13 -15.26 18.18
N ALA A 675 -0.39 -15.11 19.47
CA ALA A 675 -0.17 -16.17 20.46
C ALA A 675 -1.10 -17.37 20.22
N TRP A 676 -2.26 -17.14 19.59
CA TRP A 676 -3.26 -18.15 19.23
C TRP A 676 -3.93 -17.75 17.89
N PRO A 677 -4.17 -18.66 16.95
CA PRO A 677 -4.96 -18.34 15.75
C PRO A 677 -6.34 -17.82 16.19
N PRO A 678 -6.81 -16.65 15.72
CA PRO A 678 -8.13 -16.15 16.10
C PRO A 678 -9.20 -17.14 15.62
N PRO A 679 -10.04 -17.72 16.51
CA PRO A 679 -11.07 -18.69 16.12
C PRO A 679 -12.00 -18.25 14.98
N GLY A 680 -12.28 -16.94 14.86
CA GLY A 680 -13.08 -16.41 13.74
C GLY A 680 -12.29 -16.12 12.44
N GLY A 681 -10.97 -16.20 12.49
CA GLY A 681 -10.07 -16.24 11.33
C GLY A 681 -9.93 -14.94 10.53
N LEU A 682 -8.90 -14.95 9.67
CA LEU A 682 -8.73 -14.02 8.56
C LEU A 682 -9.36 -14.63 7.31
N ASN A 683 -10.39 -13.98 6.78
CA ASN A 683 -11.19 -14.49 5.67
C ASN A 683 -10.92 -13.64 4.44
N SER A 684 -10.32 -14.23 3.41
CA SER A 684 -10.15 -13.56 2.13
C SER A 684 -11.44 -13.69 1.31
N VAL A 685 -11.84 -12.58 0.68
CA VAL A 685 -12.99 -12.55 -0.21
C VAL A 685 -12.49 -12.63 -1.64
N THR A 686 -13.00 -13.61 -2.37
CA THR A 686 -12.88 -13.63 -3.84
C THR A 686 -14.25 -13.42 -4.47
N PHE A 687 -14.42 -12.31 -5.18
CA PHE A 687 -15.68 -11.87 -5.81
C PHE A 687 -16.91 -12.07 -4.92
N GLY A 688 -16.78 -11.74 -3.63
CA GLY A 688 -17.90 -11.81 -2.67
C GLY A 688 -18.42 -13.21 -2.39
N GLY A 689 -17.74 -14.28 -2.83
CA GLY A 689 -18.29 -15.63 -2.79
C GLY A 689 -19.45 -15.85 -3.78
N TRP A 690 -19.65 -14.95 -4.75
CA TRP A 690 -20.71 -15.08 -5.74
C TRP A 690 -20.34 -16.09 -6.82
N ARG A 691 -21.29 -16.97 -7.15
CA ARG A 691 -21.35 -17.71 -8.41
C ARG A 691 -21.90 -16.77 -9.47
N SER A 692 -21.03 -16.30 -10.36
CA SER A 692 -21.28 -15.15 -11.25
C SER A 692 -22.59 -15.25 -12.02
N LYS A 693 -22.73 -16.22 -12.93
CA LYS A 693 -23.93 -16.38 -13.77
C LYS A 693 -25.24 -16.51 -12.99
N PRO A 694 -25.39 -17.41 -12.00
CA PRO A 694 -26.68 -17.58 -11.34
C PRO A 694 -27.03 -16.48 -10.33
N GLN A 695 -26.06 -15.75 -9.76
CA GLN A 695 -26.32 -14.86 -8.61
C GLN A 695 -26.18 -13.37 -8.91
N ILE A 696 -25.33 -12.96 -9.86
CA ILE A 696 -25.19 -11.53 -10.19
C ILE A 696 -26.46 -10.95 -10.82
N PRO A 697 -27.23 -11.65 -11.67
CA PRO A 697 -28.52 -11.14 -12.14
C PRO A 697 -29.49 -10.80 -11.00
N LEU A 698 -29.42 -11.51 -9.87
CA LEU A 698 -30.25 -11.20 -8.68
C LEU A 698 -29.87 -9.85 -8.06
N LEU A 699 -28.58 -9.45 -8.11
CA LEU A 699 -28.16 -8.12 -7.68
C LEU A 699 -28.69 -7.04 -8.62
N VAL A 700 -28.78 -7.32 -9.93
CA VAL A 700 -29.41 -6.43 -10.91
C VAL A 700 -30.90 -6.29 -10.60
N ASP A 701 -31.59 -7.37 -10.23
CA ASP A 701 -33.00 -7.31 -9.84
C ASP A 701 -33.22 -6.50 -8.56
N LEU A 702 -32.34 -6.63 -7.56
CA LEU A 702 -32.37 -5.77 -6.37
C LEU A 702 -32.13 -4.30 -6.71
N TYR A 703 -31.22 -4.01 -7.64
CA TYR A 703 -31.02 -2.65 -8.13
C TYR A 703 -32.27 -2.09 -8.81
N MET A 704 -32.88 -2.87 -9.71
CA MET A 704 -34.11 -2.48 -10.40
C MET A 704 -35.32 -2.32 -9.45
N ALA A 705 -35.32 -3.03 -8.33
CA ALA A 705 -36.32 -2.88 -7.27
C ALA A 705 -36.08 -1.67 -6.36
N GLY A 706 -34.98 -0.92 -6.54
CA GLY A 706 -34.57 0.17 -5.64
C GLY A 706 -34.05 -0.33 -4.28
N GLU A 707 -33.74 -1.62 -4.18
CA GLU A 707 -33.30 -2.30 -2.97
C GLU A 707 -31.77 -2.38 -2.81
N LEU A 708 -31.05 -2.01 -3.88
CA LEU A 708 -29.60 -1.89 -3.94
C LEU A 708 -29.25 -0.61 -4.68
N GLN A 709 -28.41 0.23 -4.07
CA GLN A 709 -27.86 1.41 -4.75
C GLN A 709 -26.74 1.00 -5.69
N VAL A 710 -26.73 1.55 -6.91
CA VAL A 710 -25.64 1.37 -7.90
C VAL A 710 -25.20 2.73 -8.44
N ASP A 711 -26.17 3.58 -8.78
CA ASP A 711 -25.93 4.90 -9.36
C ASP A 711 -25.08 5.80 -8.45
N ASP A 712 -25.33 5.77 -7.14
CA ASP A 712 -24.65 6.64 -6.17
C ASP A 712 -23.16 6.34 -5.98
N TYR A 713 -22.67 5.18 -6.45
CA TYR A 713 -21.22 4.93 -6.49
C TYR A 713 -20.53 5.74 -7.59
N ILE A 714 -21.27 6.22 -8.59
CA ILE A 714 -20.74 6.89 -9.76
C ILE A 714 -20.79 8.39 -9.52
N THR A 715 -19.62 8.95 -9.24
CA THR A 715 -19.47 10.39 -8.98
C THR A 715 -19.06 11.18 -10.22
N ARG A 716 -18.61 10.47 -11.26
CA ARG A 716 -18.12 11.08 -12.51
C ARG A 716 -18.45 10.17 -13.70
N GLU A 717 -18.82 10.77 -14.81
CA GLU A 717 -18.89 10.11 -16.11
C GLU A 717 -17.93 10.81 -17.07
N GLU A 718 -17.20 10.05 -17.86
CA GLU A 718 -16.19 10.54 -18.80
C GLU A 718 -16.23 9.75 -20.11
N SER A 719 -15.66 10.33 -21.16
CA SER A 719 -15.39 9.62 -22.41
C SER A 719 -14.24 8.62 -22.20
N PHE A 720 -14.28 7.48 -22.89
CA PHE A 720 -13.21 6.46 -22.81
C PHE A 720 -11.82 7.02 -23.15
N GLU A 721 -11.73 8.01 -24.03
CA GLU A 721 -10.48 8.69 -24.39
C GLU A 721 -9.81 9.40 -23.21
N ASN A 722 -10.56 9.71 -22.15
CA ASN A 722 -10.04 10.36 -20.93
C ASN A 722 -9.55 9.34 -19.88
N ILE A 723 -9.36 8.07 -20.25
CA ILE A 723 -8.99 7.01 -19.30
C ILE A 723 -7.71 7.31 -18.50
N ASN A 724 -6.70 7.93 -19.12
CA ASN A 724 -5.47 8.30 -18.41
C ASN A 724 -5.74 9.38 -17.35
N ASP A 725 -6.57 10.38 -17.66
CA ASP A 725 -6.97 11.41 -16.68
C ASP A 725 -7.72 10.79 -15.49
N VAL A 726 -8.49 9.73 -15.73
CA VAL A 726 -9.17 8.99 -14.65
C VAL A 726 -8.16 8.25 -13.77
N PHE A 727 -7.13 7.63 -14.34
CA PHE A 727 -6.07 7.00 -13.56
C PHE A 727 -5.19 8.01 -12.80
N ASP A 728 -4.83 9.12 -13.43
CA ASP A 728 -4.02 10.18 -12.81
C ASP A 728 -4.72 10.81 -11.60
N ASN A 729 -6.06 10.82 -11.60
CA ASN A 729 -6.89 11.37 -10.53
C ASN A 729 -7.63 10.28 -9.73
N PHE A 730 -7.20 9.01 -9.83
CA PHE A 730 -7.92 7.87 -9.24
C PHE A 730 -8.11 7.99 -7.72
N ASP A 731 -7.14 8.58 -7.03
CA ASP A 731 -7.12 8.73 -5.57
C ASP A 731 -7.76 10.04 -5.06
N ASP A 732 -8.36 10.85 -5.93
CA ASP A 732 -9.06 12.07 -5.52
C ASP A 732 -10.14 11.75 -4.46
N ALA A 733 -10.10 12.46 -3.34
CA ALA A 733 -11.01 12.26 -2.22
C ALA A 733 -12.45 12.74 -2.52
N ALA A 734 -12.67 13.44 -3.65
CA ALA A 734 -13.98 13.89 -4.09
C ALA A 734 -14.79 12.82 -4.85
N GLY A 735 -14.14 11.78 -5.40
CA GLY A 735 -14.77 10.75 -6.23
C GLY A 735 -14.88 9.37 -5.57
N VAL A 736 -15.83 8.56 -6.04
CA VAL A 736 -16.04 7.14 -5.63
C VAL A 736 -15.74 6.18 -6.78
N ARG A 737 -16.43 6.35 -7.92
CA ARG A 737 -16.16 5.68 -9.20
C ARG A 737 -16.38 6.64 -10.36
N THR A 738 -15.64 6.38 -11.44
CA THR A 738 -15.81 7.05 -12.74
C THR A 738 -16.25 6.02 -13.77
N VAL A 739 -17.35 6.28 -14.45
CA VAL A 739 -17.78 5.47 -15.60
C VAL A 739 -17.20 6.07 -16.87
N LEU A 740 -16.52 5.23 -17.66
CA LEU A 740 -16.05 5.55 -19.00
C LEU A 740 -17.08 5.08 -20.03
N ARG A 741 -17.59 6.00 -20.85
CA ARG A 741 -18.52 5.75 -21.95
C ARG A 741 -17.73 5.53 -23.25
N PHE A 742 -18.12 4.52 -24.03
CA PHE A 742 -17.57 4.24 -25.36
C PHE A 742 -18.43 4.84 -26.48
#